data_AF-A0A927AED2-F1
#
_entry.id   AF-A0A927AED2-F1
#
_cell.length_a   1.000
_cell.length_b   1.000
_cell.length_c   1.000
_cell.angle_alpha   90.00
_cell.angle_beta   90.00
_cell.angle_gamma   90.00
#
_symmetry.space_group_name_H-M   'P 1'
#
loop_
_entity.id
_entity.type
_entity.pdbx_description
1 polymer ?
#
loop_
_entity_poly.entity_id
_entity_poly.type
_entity_poly.pdbx_seq_one_letter_code
_entity_poly.pdbx_strand_id
1 'polypeptide(L)'
;MPTAHSRVHIFGIRHHGPGSARSLCQSLEALRPDMVLVEGPPDAEAALPLLIHPQMRPPVALLVYVPDNPQRAVYYPFAVFSPEWQALRYALEQQVPVRFMDLPQAHRLAMGGEAGEDVKDNEVAEEGQATEAIAPTPHSPLPQATCQTDPLSLLAQAAGYSDGERWWEHLVEQRQDSTELFAAILEAMVVLRAEVEQTTAWLSPLEPLREAYMRKTIREAEKQGFQKIAVVCGAWHAPALVNMPPAKDDNALLKGLPKCKVETTWVPWTHGRLSMSSGYGAGIESPGWYQHLWDQGERSQQRSPQWGQTQSASKTMDSSICWMTQVARLLRKQDLDASSANVIEAVRLAETLAALRDRPLPGLPELNEATQTVLCFGDPLPMQLIHNQLIVGERLGKVPDETPMVPLQQDLQRQQKRLRMKPDAAETSLDLDLRKPLDLERSQLLHRLRLIHLPWGKPQLLGNTKGTFRESWQLQWKPEFAIRLIEAGVWGNTVESAATAWTCDRSNRANLPELTELIDQTLVANLPSVIAHLMARLQAEAAIASDITHLMAALPPLVNVMRYGTVRQFETEVVGHVVDGLITRICVGLPVASASLDDEAAANLYRLIIAVQGAIGLLQQPNALERWQQVLAKLADQQGLHGLLAGRCCRLLFEAGVFQAEDTARRLGLALSTATEPAHAAHWIEGFLAGSGLLLLHNPTLWQVLDDWVMQLSGDTFTAVLPLLRRTFSTFSASERRQMGERVRQDGERGMANRAWSSPGEWDSHRAEAVLPLIAQLLGVAL
;
A
#
# COMPACT_ATOMS: atom_id res chain seq x y z
N MET A 1 12.39 -50.63 9.58
CA MET A 1 11.07 -51.18 10.02
C MET A 1 10.74 -50.61 11.39
N PRO A 2 9.67 -49.83 11.59
CA PRO A 2 9.32 -49.33 12.91
C PRO A 2 8.85 -50.50 13.78
N THR A 3 9.32 -50.53 15.01
CA THR A 3 9.03 -51.57 16.01
C THR A 3 7.52 -51.73 16.19
N ALA A 4 7.04 -52.97 16.04
CA ALA A 4 5.62 -53.34 15.97
C ALA A 4 4.80 -53.19 17.28
N HIS A 5 5.19 -52.30 18.20
CA HIS A 5 4.58 -52.19 19.54
C HIS A 5 4.34 -50.76 20.08
N SER A 6 4.60 -49.68 19.33
CA SER A 6 4.20 -48.34 19.76
C SER A 6 2.75 -48.04 19.35
N ARG A 7 1.87 -47.71 20.30
CA ARG A 7 0.47 -47.29 20.03
C ARG A 7 0.36 -45.91 19.37
N VAL A 8 1.40 -45.09 19.53
CA VAL A 8 1.46 -43.71 19.05
C VAL A 8 2.57 -43.61 17.99
N HIS A 9 2.24 -43.03 16.84
CA HIS A 9 3.14 -42.79 15.72
C HIS A 9 3.24 -41.30 15.47
N ILE A 10 4.43 -40.72 15.65
CA ILE A 10 4.66 -39.28 15.55
C ILE A 10 5.29 -38.96 14.20
N PHE A 11 4.64 -38.05 13.47
CA PHE A 11 5.05 -37.54 12.18
C PHE A 11 5.44 -36.06 12.36
N GLY A 12 6.74 -35.82 12.53
CA GLY A 12 7.33 -34.49 12.55
C GLY A 12 7.33 -33.90 11.14
N ILE A 13 6.60 -32.82 10.94
CA ILE A 13 6.42 -32.17 9.64
C ILE A 13 6.93 -30.74 9.66
N ARG A 14 7.08 -30.18 8.47
CA ARG A 14 7.03 -28.74 8.26
C ARG A 14 5.65 -28.40 7.70
N HIS A 15 5.03 -27.32 8.20
CA HIS A 15 3.61 -26.99 7.95
C HIS A 15 3.22 -26.86 6.45
N HIS A 16 4.20 -26.71 5.58
CA HIS A 16 3.99 -26.49 4.16
C HIS A 16 5.11 -27.13 3.32
N GLY A 17 4.81 -28.25 2.66
CA GLY A 17 5.82 -28.99 1.91
C GLY A 17 5.21 -30.14 1.09
N PRO A 18 5.33 -30.12 -0.26
CA PRO A 18 4.71 -31.14 -1.11
C PRO A 18 5.32 -32.54 -0.97
N GLY A 19 6.61 -32.66 -0.65
CA GLY A 19 7.26 -33.94 -0.34
C GLY A 19 6.87 -34.47 1.04
N SER A 20 6.86 -33.61 2.05
CA SER A 20 6.38 -33.93 3.40
C SER A 20 4.93 -34.42 3.37
N ALA A 21 4.05 -33.70 2.67
CA ALA A 21 2.63 -34.03 2.54
C ALA A 21 2.43 -35.39 1.82
N ARG A 22 3.15 -35.66 0.72
CA ARG A 22 3.09 -36.96 0.03
C ARG A 22 3.57 -38.11 0.92
N SER A 23 4.68 -37.92 1.62
CA SER A 23 5.24 -38.92 2.54
C SER A 23 4.29 -39.21 3.71
N LEU A 24 3.60 -38.18 4.21
CA LEU A 24 2.59 -38.32 5.24
C LEU A 24 1.37 -39.09 4.73
N CYS A 25 0.84 -38.76 3.55
CA CYS A 25 -0.26 -39.52 2.94
C CYS A 25 0.07 -41.01 2.83
N GLN A 26 1.24 -41.35 2.29
CA GLN A 26 1.70 -42.74 2.18
C GLN A 26 1.81 -43.43 3.55
N SER A 27 2.32 -42.70 4.55
CA SER A 27 2.46 -43.22 5.92
C SER A 27 1.11 -43.46 6.59
N LEU A 28 0.13 -42.58 6.39
CA LEU A 28 -1.23 -42.74 6.91
C LEU A 28 -1.95 -43.93 6.24
N GLU A 29 -1.81 -44.10 4.93
CA GLU A 29 -2.36 -45.25 4.19
C GLU A 29 -1.75 -46.58 4.64
N ALA A 30 -0.44 -46.60 4.93
CA ALA A 30 0.25 -47.79 5.42
C ALA A 30 -0.12 -48.11 6.88
N LEU A 31 -0.20 -47.09 7.74
CA LEU A 31 -0.50 -47.24 9.17
C LEU A 31 -1.98 -47.63 9.41
N ARG A 32 -2.89 -47.03 8.63
CA ARG A 32 -4.35 -47.08 8.85
C ARG A 32 -4.71 -46.77 10.30
N PRO A 33 -4.48 -45.52 10.75
CA PRO A 33 -4.71 -45.14 12.13
C PRO A 33 -6.19 -45.21 12.50
N ASP A 34 -6.47 -45.45 13.78
CA ASP A 34 -7.82 -45.38 14.36
C ASP A 34 -8.12 -44.00 14.98
N MET A 35 -7.11 -43.12 15.06
CA MET A 35 -7.22 -41.73 15.48
C MET A 35 -6.13 -40.90 14.81
N VAL A 36 -6.47 -39.68 14.36
CA VAL A 36 -5.50 -38.69 13.89
C VAL A 36 -5.52 -37.46 14.79
N LEU A 37 -4.36 -37.09 15.34
CA LEU A 37 -4.15 -35.87 16.10
C LEU A 37 -3.29 -34.92 15.28
N VAL A 38 -3.77 -33.69 15.08
CA VAL A 38 -3.08 -32.68 14.27
C VAL A 38 -2.75 -31.47 15.12
N GLU A 39 -1.54 -30.94 14.99
CA GLU A 39 -1.18 -29.64 15.58
C GLU A 39 -2.04 -28.53 14.97
N GLY A 40 -2.87 -27.94 15.81
CA GLY A 40 -3.79 -26.87 15.46
C GLY A 40 -4.68 -26.53 16.64
N PRO A 41 -5.50 -25.47 16.54
CA PRO A 41 -6.26 -24.96 17.67
C PRO A 41 -7.53 -25.80 17.94
N PRO A 42 -7.70 -26.39 19.14
CA PRO A 42 -8.91 -27.13 19.51
C PRO A 42 -10.20 -26.32 19.38
N ASP A 43 -10.13 -24.99 19.48
CA ASP A 43 -11.28 -24.08 19.32
C ASP A 43 -11.93 -24.16 17.92
N ALA A 44 -11.24 -24.74 16.94
CA ALA A 44 -11.68 -24.80 15.56
C ALA A 44 -12.23 -26.17 15.12
N GLU A 45 -12.34 -27.15 16.02
CA GLU A 45 -12.83 -28.49 15.66
C GLU A 45 -14.23 -28.46 15.02
N ALA A 46 -15.10 -27.53 15.45
CA ALA A 46 -16.43 -27.35 14.88
C ALA A 46 -16.42 -26.93 13.40
N ALA A 47 -15.32 -26.33 12.91
CA ALA A 47 -15.18 -25.89 11.54
C ALA A 47 -14.63 -26.99 10.60
N LEU A 48 -14.09 -28.09 11.14
CA LEU A 48 -13.47 -29.17 10.36
C LEU A 48 -14.39 -29.84 9.31
N PRO A 49 -15.70 -30.07 9.56
CA PRO A 49 -16.56 -30.75 8.58
C PRO A 49 -16.63 -30.05 7.21
N LEU A 50 -16.41 -28.73 7.16
CA LEU A 50 -16.41 -27.96 5.91
C LEU A 50 -15.20 -28.25 5.01
N LEU A 51 -14.14 -28.85 5.54
CA LEU A 51 -12.88 -29.10 4.82
C LEU A 51 -13.07 -30.00 3.59
N ILE A 52 -13.92 -31.02 3.69
CA ILE A 52 -14.23 -31.96 2.59
C ILE A 52 -15.33 -31.46 1.65
N HIS A 53 -15.84 -30.24 1.86
CA HIS A 53 -16.91 -29.70 1.01
C HIS A 53 -16.41 -29.46 -0.44
N PRO A 54 -17.16 -29.82 -1.50
CA PRO A 54 -16.67 -29.73 -2.89
C PRO A 54 -16.27 -28.33 -3.38
N GLN A 55 -16.80 -27.28 -2.75
CA GLN A 55 -16.45 -25.90 -3.06
C GLN A 55 -15.20 -25.39 -2.32
N MET A 56 -14.73 -26.12 -1.30
CA MET A 56 -13.53 -25.77 -0.54
C MET A 56 -12.29 -25.96 -1.42
N ARG A 57 -11.54 -24.89 -1.64
CA ARG A 57 -10.32 -24.90 -2.48
C ARG A 57 -9.21 -24.09 -1.81
N PRO A 58 -8.15 -24.71 -1.29
CA PRO A 58 -7.00 -23.98 -0.77
C PRO A 58 -6.32 -23.12 -1.86
N PRO A 59 -5.60 -22.04 -1.50
CA PRO A 59 -5.21 -21.67 -0.13
C PRO A 59 -6.36 -21.08 0.70
N VAL A 60 -6.60 -21.63 1.88
CA VAL A 60 -7.62 -21.14 2.84
C VAL A 60 -6.97 -21.00 4.20
N ALA A 61 -7.52 -20.16 5.06
CA ALA A 61 -7.06 -20.04 6.44
C ALA A 61 -8.22 -20.27 7.39
N LEU A 62 -7.92 -20.94 8.49
CA LEU A 62 -8.80 -20.99 9.64
C LEU A 62 -8.54 -19.74 10.48
N LEU A 63 -9.56 -18.91 10.63
CA LEU A 63 -9.53 -17.67 11.40
C LEU A 63 -10.10 -17.93 12.79
N VAL A 64 -9.33 -17.64 13.83
CA VAL A 64 -9.76 -17.63 15.23
C VAL A 64 -9.67 -16.21 15.76
N TYR A 65 -10.77 -15.65 16.26
CA TYR A 65 -10.83 -14.25 16.72
C TYR A 65 -11.64 -14.08 18.00
N VAL A 66 -11.39 -12.99 18.73
CA VAL A 66 -12.20 -12.56 19.87
C VAL A 66 -13.40 -11.74 19.35
N PRO A 67 -14.67 -12.16 19.56
CA PRO A 67 -15.82 -11.45 19.00
C PRO A 67 -15.95 -9.98 19.44
N ASP A 68 -15.58 -9.68 20.69
CA ASP A 68 -15.65 -8.32 21.25
C ASP A 68 -14.50 -7.42 20.77
N ASN A 69 -13.42 -8.00 20.23
CA ASN A 69 -12.30 -7.27 19.64
C ASN A 69 -11.69 -8.09 18.49
N PRO A 70 -12.28 -8.04 17.28
CA PRO A 70 -11.90 -8.87 16.15
C PRO A 70 -10.44 -8.71 15.67
N GLN A 71 -9.75 -7.63 16.04
CA GLN A 71 -8.33 -7.43 15.74
C GLN A 71 -7.44 -8.42 16.49
N ARG A 72 -7.91 -8.92 17.63
CA ARG A 72 -7.25 -10.02 18.36
C ARG A 72 -7.63 -11.33 17.69
N ALA A 73 -6.91 -11.63 16.61
CA ALA A 73 -7.14 -12.81 15.79
C ALA A 73 -5.83 -13.50 15.40
N VAL A 74 -5.93 -14.79 15.08
CA VAL A 74 -4.86 -15.61 14.53
C VAL A 74 -5.38 -16.34 13.30
N TYR A 75 -4.54 -16.42 12.28
CA TYR A 75 -4.78 -17.18 11.06
C TYR A 75 -3.94 -18.44 11.06
N TYR A 76 -4.57 -19.56 10.70
CA TYR A 76 -3.91 -20.83 10.43
C TYR A 76 -4.07 -21.14 8.94
N PRO A 77 -3.10 -20.72 8.10
CA PRO A 77 -3.19 -20.91 6.67
C PRO A 77 -2.94 -22.37 6.29
N PHE A 78 -3.64 -22.84 5.26
CA PHE A 78 -3.49 -24.17 4.68
C PHE A 78 -3.41 -24.07 3.15
N ALA A 79 -2.47 -24.80 2.57
CA ALA A 79 -2.38 -25.04 1.14
C ALA A 79 -2.75 -26.50 0.83
N VAL A 80 -2.99 -26.84 -0.44
CA VAL A 80 -3.22 -28.25 -0.82
C VAL A 80 -2.00 -29.12 -0.47
N PHE A 81 -0.80 -28.55 -0.52
CA PHE A 81 0.45 -29.22 -0.18
C PHE A 81 0.84 -29.09 1.31
N SER A 82 -0.06 -28.64 2.17
CA SER A 82 0.16 -28.70 3.63
C SER A 82 -0.05 -30.13 4.14
N PRO A 83 0.91 -30.74 4.86
CA PRO A 83 0.74 -32.08 5.40
C PRO A 83 -0.46 -32.20 6.35
N GLU A 84 -0.72 -31.17 7.17
CA GLU A 84 -1.87 -31.09 8.07
C GLU A 84 -3.18 -31.06 7.30
N TRP A 85 -3.25 -30.28 6.22
CA TRP A 85 -4.41 -30.26 5.33
C TRP A 85 -4.70 -31.66 4.79
N GLN A 86 -3.66 -32.38 4.37
CA GLN A 86 -3.79 -33.74 3.88
C GLN A 86 -4.17 -34.74 4.98
N ALA A 87 -3.64 -34.60 6.19
CA ALA A 87 -3.99 -35.44 7.33
C ALA A 87 -5.46 -35.26 7.76
N LEU A 88 -5.91 -34.00 7.87
CA LEU A 88 -7.30 -33.66 8.17
C LEU A 88 -8.24 -34.20 7.09
N ARG A 89 -7.90 -33.99 5.80
CA ARG A 89 -8.69 -34.50 4.67
C ARG A 89 -8.77 -36.02 4.68
N TYR A 90 -7.64 -36.71 4.84
CA TYR A 90 -7.59 -38.18 4.93
C TYR A 90 -8.48 -38.69 6.06
N ALA A 91 -8.38 -38.11 7.26
CA ALA A 91 -9.16 -38.57 8.40
C ALA A 91 -10.67 -38.39 8.17
N LEU A 92 -11.09 -37.23 7.64
CA LEU A 92 -12.50 -36.96 7.34
C LEU A 92 -13.05 -37.84 6.21
N GLU A 93 -12.28 -38.07 5.14
CA GLU A 93 -12.67 -38.95 4.03
C GLU A 93 -12.78 -40.42 4.46
N GLN A 94 -11.86 -40.89 5.30
CA GLN A 94 -11.84 -42.27 5.83
C GLN A 94 -12.71 -42.45 7.08
N GLN A 95 -13.40 -41.39 7.53
CA GLN A 95 -14.21 -41.38 8.76
C GLN A 95 -13.43 -41.78 10.03
N VAL A 96 -12.12 -41.51 10.04
CA VAL A 96 -11.27 -41.69 11.21
C VAL A 96 -11.45 -40.47 12.13
N PRO A 97 -11.69 -40.66 13.44
CA PRO A 97 -11.76 -39.56 14.39
C PRO A 97 -10.50 -38.67 14.32
N VAL A 98 -10.72 -37.37 14.22
CA VAL A 98 -9.66 -36.36 14.13
C VAL A 98 -9.85 -35.27 15.17
N ARG A 99 -8.76 -34.85 15.81
CA ARG A 99 -8.76 -33.75 16.78
C ARG A 99 -7.56 -32.86 16.62
N PHE A 100 -7.75 -31.60 17.00
CA PHE A 100 -6.66 -30.67 17.17
C PHE A 100 -6.06 -30.84 18.57
N MET A 101 -4.73 -30.73 18.67
CA MET A 101 -4.02 -31.04 19.93
C MET A 101 -3.11 -29.93 20.45
N ASP A 102 -3.12 -28.72 19.88
CA ASP A 102 -2.29 -27.61 20.37
C ASP A 102 -2.98 -26.81 21.50
N LEU A 103 -2.26 -25.92 22.17
CA LEU A 103 -2.81 -25.04 23.20
C LEU A 103 -3.96 -24.19 22.63
N PRO A 104 -5.17 -24.20 23.26
CA PRO A 104 -6.30 -23.42 22.81
C PRO A 104 -5.99 -21.93 22.67
N GLN A 105 -6.44 -21.34 21.56
CA GLN A 105 -6.31 -19.92 21.29
C GLN A 105 -7.10 -19.07 22.29
N ALA A 106 -8.15 -19.62 22.90
CA ALA A 106 -8.83 -18.99 24.03
C ALA A 106 -7.87 -18.58 25.17
N HIS A 107 -6.79 -19.32 25.38
CA HIS A 107 -5.74 -19.01 26.35
C HIS A 107 -4.66 -18.10 25.77
N ARG A 108 -4.16 -18.40 24.56
CA ARG A 108 -3.09 -17.63 23.91
C ARG A 108 -3.49 -16.19 23.64
N LEU A 109 -4.68 -15.97 23.08
CA LEU A 109 -5.20 -14.64 22.82
C LEU A 109 -5.41 -13.88 24.12
N ALA A 110 -5.84 -14.54 25.21
CA ALA A 110 -6.02 -13.91 26.52
C ALA A 110 -4.69 -13.44 27.14
N MET A 111 -3.60 -14.21 26.96
CA MET A 111 -2.26 -13.85 27.45
C MET A 111 -1.62 -12.69 26.68
N GLY A 112 -1.94 -12.52 25.39
CA GLY A 112 -1.40 -11.43 24.56
C GLY A 112 -2.06 -10.05 24.76
N GLY A 113 -2.97 -9.91 25.73
CA GLY A 113 -3.83 -8.73 25.90
C GLY A 113 -3.18 -7.47 26.50
N GLU A 114 -1.89 -7.49 26.87
CA GLU A 114 -1.20 -6.35 27.51
C GLU A 114 -0.21 -5.60 26.59
N ALA A 115 -0.02 -6.00 25.33
CA ALA A 115 0.91 -5.37 24.38
C ALA A 115 0.20 -4.68 23.19
N GLY A 116 -0.76 -3.81 23.49
CA GLY A 116 -1.64 -3.15 22.52
C GLY A 116 -1.48 -1.63 22.48
N GLU A 117 -0.27 -1.12 22.25
CA GLU A 117 -0.01 0.25 21.81
C GLU A 117 1.16 0.20 20.81
N ASP A 118 0.85 0.01 19.51
CA ASP A 118 1.66 0.47 18.37
C ASP A 118 0.98 0.02 17.06
N VAL A 119 -0.27 0.45 16.89
CA VAL A 119 -0.87 0.62 15.55
C VAL A 119 -1.02 2.12 15.39
N LYS A 120 0.07 2.80 15.05
CA LYS A 120 0.00 4.11 14.42
C LYS A 120 0.15 3.90 12.92
N ASP A 121 -0.84 4.43 12.22
CA ASP A 121 -0.91 4.56 10.78
C ASP A 121 0.40 5.12 10.22
N ASN A 122 1.14 4.30 9.47
CA ASN A 122 2.09 4.84 8.50
C ASN A 122 1.29 5.17 7.24
N GLU A 123 0.75 6.40 7.25
CA GLU A 123 0.29 7.08 6.06
C GLU A 123 1.42 7.20 5.02
N VAL A 124 0.97 7.23 3.78
CA VAL A 124 1.75 7.27 2.55
C VAL A 124 2.59 8.55 2.51
N ALA A 125 3.91 8.42 2.59
CA ALA A 125 4.82 9.49 2.19
C ALA A 125 5.04 9.42 0.67
N GLU A 126 4.69 10.52 0.01
CA GLU A 126 4.72 10.75 -1.43
C GLU A 126 6.13 10.55 -2.05
N GLU A 127 6.16 9.95 -3.23
CA GLU A 127 7.31 9.97 -4.13
C GLU A 127 7.53 11.40 -4.67
N GLY A 128 8.70 11.98 -4.39
CA GLY A 128 9.10 13.24 -4.99
C GLY A 128 10.49 13.72 -4.58
N GLN A 129 11.51 13.24 -5.30
CA GLN A 129 12.77 13.91 -5.70
C GLN A 129 14.02 13.04 -5.51
N ALA A 130 14.70 12.80 -6.63
CA ALA A 130 16.03 12.22 -6.74
C ALA A 130 17.13 13.22 -6.34
N THR A 131 18.35 12.70 -6.16
CA THR A 131 19.63 13.33 -5.69
C THR A 131 19.72 13.38 -4.15
N GLU A 132 20.75 12.89 -3.45
CA GLU A 132 22.18 12.67 -3.72
C GLU A 132 22.73 11.59 -2.75
N ALA A 133 23.85 10.95 -3.13
CA ALA A 133 24.49 9.86 -2.38
C ALA A 133 25.20 10.35 -1.10
N ILE A 134 24.86 9.79 0.07
CA ILE A 134 25.70 9.83 1.28
C ILE A 134 25.61 8.48 2.02
N ALA A 135 26.79 7.94 2.37
CA ALA A 135 27.03 6.66 3.04
C ALA A 135 26.42 6.57 4.47
N PRO A 136 26.17 5.35 4.99
CA PRO A 136 25.42 5.16 6.24
C PRO A 136 26.31 5.32 7.48
N THR A 137 25.81 6.05 8.48
CA THR A 137 26.30 5.96 9.87
C THR A 137 25.23 5.31 10.77
N PRO A 138 25.65 4.59 11.83
CA PRO A 138 24.78 3.68 12.59
C PRO A 138 24.21 4.32 13.87
N HIS A 139 23.12 3.72 14.36
CA HIS A 139 22.49 3.84 15.69
C HIS A 139 21.30 4.80 15.85
N SER A 140 20.09 4.24 15.79
CA SER A 140 19.22 4.09 16.97
C SER A 140 18.21 2.95 16.78
N PRO A 141 17.84 2.23 17.86
CA PRO A 141 17.35 0.86 17.79
C PRO A 141 15.85 0.78 17.52
N LEU A 142 15.48 0.00 16.50
CA LEU A 142 14.13 -0.52 16.28
C LEU A 142 13.70 -1.41 17.46
N PRO A 143 12.41 -1.45 17.84
CA PRO A 143 11.88 -2.52 18.67
C PRO A 143 12.10 -3.84 17.93
N GLN A 144 13.07 -4.61 18.42
CA GLN A 144 13.44 -5.90 17.86
C GLN A 144 12.26 -6.86 18.05
N ALA A 145 11.53 -7.15 16.98
CA ALA A 145 11.13 -8.53 16.77
C ALA A 145 12.44 -9.32 16.77
N THR A 146 12.73 -10.00 17.87
CA THR A 146 13.95 -10.79 18.04
C THR A 146 14.10 -11.67 16.81
N CYS A 147 15.14 -11.43 16.02
CA CYS A 147 15.61 -12.33 14.98
C CYS A 147 16.09 -13.61 15.68
N GLN A 148 15.16 -14.50 16.00
CA GLN A 148 15.41 -15.87 16.39
C GLN A 148 15.85 -16.60 15.12
N THR A 149 17.16 -16.83 14.99
CA THR A 149 17.83 -17.62 13.93
C THR A 149 17.21 -19.03 13.82
N ASP A 150 16.35 -19.28 12.82
CA ASP A 150 15.70 -20.59 12.58
C ASP A 150 16.61 -21.78 12.95
N PRO A 151 16.23 -22.64 13.91
CA PRO A 151 17.08 -23.75 14.37
C PRO A 151 17.55 -24.67 13.23
N LEU A 152 16.75 -24.82 12.16
CA LEU A 152 17.16 -25.61 10.99
C LEU A 152 18.36 -25.01 10.27
N SER A 153 18.63 -23.72 10.43
CA SER A 153 19.81 -23.05 9.88
C SER A 153 21.11 -23.62 10.45
N LEU A 154 21.11 -24.13 11.69
CA LEU A 154 22.29 -24.79 12.27
C LEU A 154 22.60 -26.11 11.55
N LEU A 155 21.57 -26.90 11.26
CA LEU A 155 21.72 -28.14 10.47
C LEU A 155 22.15 -27.83 9.03
N ALA A 156 21.58 -26.78 8.43
CA ALA A 156 21.95 -26.32 7.10
C ALA A 156 23.42 -25.91 7.03
N GLN A 157 23.89 -25.08 7.97
CA GLN A 157 25.29 -24.64 8.03
C GLN A 157 26.25 -25.84 8.20
N ALA A 158 25.91 -26.78 9.08
CA ALA A 158 26.70 -28.01 9.27
C ALA A 158 26.75 -28.87 7.99
N ALA A 159 25.68 -28.86 7.19
CA ALA A 159 25.60 -29.54 5.91
C ALA A 159 26.14 -28.72 4.72
N GLY A 160 26.66 -27.51 4.94
CA GLY A 160 27.21 -26.64 3.89
C GLY A 160 26.20 -25.82 3.08
N TYR A 161 24.96 -25.67 3.58
CA TYR A 161 23.91 -24.86 2.96
C TYR A 161 23.92 -23.43 3.50
N SER A 162 23.50 -22.49 2.65
CA SER A 162 23.36 -21.07 3.00
C SER A 162 22.21 -20.78 3.98
N ASP A 163 21.20 -21.64 4.01
CA ASP A 163 19.96 -21.44 4.75
C ASP A 163 19.23 -22.77 5.02
N GLY A 164 18.42 -22.79 6.09
CA GLY A 164 17.61 -23.94 6.53
C GLY A 164 16.60 -24.43 5.48
N GLU A 165 16.08 -23.49 4.70
CA GLU A 165 15.05 -23.70 3.68
C GLU A 165 15.53 -24.61 2.55
N ARG A 166 16.66 -24.27 1.94
CA ARG A 166 17.28 -25.05 0.86
C ARG A 166 17.69 -26.44 1.33
N TRP A 167 18.18 -26.53 2.56
CA TRP A 167 18.53 -27.82 3.17
C TRP A 167 17.29 -28.71 3.31
N TRP A 168 16.18 -28.16 3.82
CA TRP A 168 14.91 -28.89 3.96
C TRP A 168 14.31 -29.27 2.60
N GLU A 169 14.28 -28.34 1.64
CA GLU A 169 13.75 -28.61 0.30
C GLU A 169 14.48 -29.77 -0.36
N HIS A 170 15.82 -29.79 -0.26
CA HIS A 170 16.62 -30.85 -0.86
C HIS A 170 16.46 -32.21 -0.14
N LEU A 171 16.65 -32.25 1.18
CA LEU A 171 16.71 -33.53 1.90
C LEU A 171 15.34 -34.14 2.21
N VAL A 172 14.29 -33.31 2.30
CA VAL A 172 12.94 -33.75 2.69
C VAL A 172 11.98 -33.62 1.51
N GLU A 173 11.86 -32.46 0.89
CA GLU A 173 10.77 -32.19 -0.07
C GLU A 173 11.00 -32.86 -1.45
N GLN A 174 12.25 -32.94 -1.89
CA GLN A 174 12.64 -33.57 -3.16
C GLN A 174 12.93 -35.08 -3.04
N ARG A 175 12.88 -35.63 -1.82
CA ARG A 175 13.14 -37.05 -1.57
C ARG A 175 12.08 -37.93 -2.24
N GLN A 176 12.52 -38.98 -2.93
CA GLN A 176 11.62 -39.91 -3.62
C GLN A 176 11.18 -41.09 -2.76
N ASP A 177 12.02 -41.50 -1.80
CA ASP A 177 11.73 -42.58 -0.86
C ASP A 177 11.33 -42.01 0.50
N SER A 178 10.08 -42.26 0.90
CA SER A 178 9.49 -41.83 2.16
C SER A 178 9.81 -42.78 3.33
N THR A 179 10.46 -43.92 3.05
CA THR A 179 10.79 -44.93 4.05
C THR A 179 11.74 -44.33 5.11
N GLU A 180 11.32 -44.40 6.37
CA GLU A 180 12.07 -43.91 7.56
C GLU A 180 12.33 -42.39 7.60
N LEU A 181 11.71 -41.59 6.71
CA LEU A 181 11.87 -40.13 6.68
C LEU A 181 11.56 -39.48 8.04
N PHE A 182 10.41 -39.79 8.64
CA PHE A 182 9.99 -39.20 9.91
C PHE A 182 10.87 -39.64 11.09
N ALA A 183 11.47 -40.82 11.01
CA ALA A 183 12.42 -41.28 12.02
C ALA A 183 13.73 -40.48 11.94
N ALA A 184 14.22 -40.22 10.72
CA ALA A 184 15.40 -39.38 10.49
C ALA A 184 15.16 -37.92 10.92
N ILE A 185 13.98 -37.36 10.62
CA ILE A 185 13.59 -36.02 11.09
C ILE A 185 13.58 -35.98 12.62
N LEU A 186 12.97 -36.98 13.26
CA LEU A 186 12.93 -37.05 14.72
C LEU A 186 14.34 -37.09 15.33
N GLU A 187 15.24 -37.91 14.79
CA GLU A 187 16.64 -38.00 15.24
C GLU A 187 17.36 -36.65 15.10
N ALA A 188 17.21 -35.99 13.95
CA ALA A 188 17.79 -34.67 13.72
C ALA A 188 17.27 -33.62 14.72
N MET A 189 15.96 -33.62 15.01
CA MET A 189 15.35 -32.69 15.97
C MET A 189 15.77 -32.98 17.42
N VAL A 190 15.96 -34.25 17.80
CA VAL A 190 16.49 -34.62 19.12
C VAL A 190 17.87 -34.02 19.34
N VAL A 191 18.77 -34.18 18.37
CA VAL A 191 20.14 -33.63 18.44
C VAL A 191 20.09 -32.10 18.48
N LEU A 192 19.31 -31.49 17.59
CA LEU A 192 19.20 -30.04 17.49
C LEU A 192 18.68 -29.41 18.79
N ARG A 193 17.65 -30.00 19.42
CA ARG A 193 17.13 -29.51 20.70
C ARG A 193 18.16 -29.63 21.82
N ALA A 194 18.88 -30.74 21.89
CA ALA A 194 19.91 -30.94 22.90
C ALA A 194 21.02 -29.88 22.82
N GLU A 195 21.41 -29.48 21.61
CA GLU A 195 22.42 -28.43 21.39
C GLU A 195 21.86 -27.02 21.72
N VAL A 196 20.65 -26.69 21.23
CA VAL A 196 20.05 -25.36 21.41
C VAL A 196 19.70 -25.08 22.88
N GLU A 197 19.23 -26.09 23.63
CA GLU A 197 18.94 -25.99 25.06
C GLU A 197 20.20 -25.73 25.91
N GLN A 198 21.38 -26.11 25.43
CA GLN A 198 22.66 -25.87 26.13
C GLN A 198 23.22 -24.46 25.92
N THR A 199 22.94 -23.84 24.76
CA THR A 199 23.57 -22.57 24.36
C THR A 199 22.72 -21.33 24.63
N THR A 200 21.41 -21.43 24.90
CA THR A 200 20.55 -20.24 24.83
C THR A 200 19.20 -20.35 25.57
N ALA A 201 18.71 -19.22 26.12
CA ALA A 201 17.33 -18.99 26.59
C ALA A 201 16.33 -18.87 25.42
N TRP A 202 16.36 -19.83 24.51
CA TRP A 202 15.76 -19.78 23.17
C TRP A 202 14.30 -20.21 23.09
N LEU A 203 13.82 -20.95 24.09
CA LEU A 203 12.44 -21.43 24.12
C LEU A 203 11.51 -20.31 24.59
N SER A 204 10.59 -19.92 23.70
CA SER A 204 9.45 -19.09 24.11
C SER A 204 8.76 -19.77 25.31
N PRO A 205 8.37 -19.02 26.35
CA PRO A 205 7.67 -19.59 27.52
C PRO A 205 6.34 -20.27 27.15
N LEU A 206 5.86 -20.08 25.91
CA LEU A 206 4.67 -20.74 25.37
C LEU A 206 4.93 -22.19 24.93
N GLU A 207 6.13 -22.55 24.48
CA GLU A 207 6.40 -23.88 23.91
C GLU A 207 6.17 -25.01 24.94
N PRO A 208 6.63 -24.91 26.21
CA PRO A 208 6.30 -25.91 27.23
C PRO A 208 4.80 -26.06 27.49
N LEU A 209 4.02 -24.97 27.41
CA LEU A 209 2.56 -25.01 27.57
C LEU A 209 1.88 -25.74 26.42
N ARG A 210 2.34 -25.50 25.17
CA ARG A 210 1.86 -26.17 23.97
C ARG A 210 2.13 -27.66 24.03
N GLU A 211 3.38 -28.04 24.29
CA GLU A 211 3.78 -29.44 24.41
C GLU A 211 3.04 -30.16 25.54
N ALA A 212 2.82 -29.51 26.69
CA ALA A 212 2.05 -30.06 27.80
C ALA A 212 0.59 -30.37 27.39
N TYR A 213 -0.03 -29.47 26.62
CA TYR A 213 -1.37 -29.68 26.11
C TYR A 213 -1.41 -30.82 25.07
N MET A 214 -0.47 -30.86 24.12
CA MET A 214 -0.35 -31.94 23.14
C MET A 214 -0.21 -33.31 23.81
N ARG A 215 0.69 -33.44 24.80
CA ARG A 215 0.85 -34.68 25.57
C ARG A 215 -0.40 -35.07 26.33
N LYS A 216 -1.13 -34.10 26.91
CA LYS A 216 -2.40 -34.36 27.58
C LYS A 216 -3.43 -34.96 26.61
N THR A 217 -3.55 -34.40 25.41
CA THR A 217 -4.48 -34.89 24.37
C THR A 217 -4.13 -36.30 23.91
N ILE A 218 -2.83 -36.62 23.76
CA ILE A 218 -2.39 -37.99 23.41
C ILE A 218 -2.80 -38.98 24.51
N ARG A 219 -2.52 -38.67 25.79
CA ARG A 219 -2.92 -39.54 26.92
C ARG A 219 -4.45 -39.72 27.00
N GLU A 220 -5.22 -38.70 26.67
CA GLU A 220 -6.68 -38.79 26.60
C GLU A 220 -7.14 -39.73 25.48
N ALA A 221 -6.52 -39.68 24.30
CA ALA A 221 -6.80 -40.61 23.21
C ALA A 221 -6.45 -42.06 23.59
N GLU A 222 -5.28 -42.30 24.21
CA GLU A 222 -4.91 -43.64 24.70
C GLU A 222 -5.93 -44.16 25.73
N LYS A 223 -6.38 -43.29 26.65
CA LYS A 223 -7.39 -43.64 27.66
C LYS A 223 -8.76 -43.96 27.06
N GLN A 224 -9.11 -43.34 25.93
CA GLN A 224 -10.33 -43.62 25.18
C GLN A 224 -10.27 -44.97 24.42
N GLY A 225 -9.11 -45.64 24.40
CA GLY A 225 -8.94 -46.99 23.88
C GLY A 225 -8.35 -47.07 22.48
N PHE A 226 -8.00 -45.95 21.85
CA PHE A 226 -7.34 -45.92 20.54
C PHE A 226 -5.97 -46.62 20.61
N GLN A 227 -5.66 -47.44 19.61
CA GLN A 227 -4.47 -48.29 19.56
C GLN A 227 -3.46 -47.86 18.50
N LYS A 228 -3.89 -47.15 17.46
CA LYS A 228 -3.03 -46.70 16.34
C LYS A 228 -3.25 -45.21 16.12
N ILE A 229 -2.63 -44.41 16.97
CA ILE A 229 -2.77 -42.95 16.96
C ILE A 229 -1.69 -42.36 16.06
N ALA A 230 -2.10 -41.66 15.00
CA ALA A 230 -1.21 -40.85 14.17
C ALA A 230 -1.16 -39.41 14.72
N VAL A 231 0.03 -38.94 15.09
CA VAL A 231 0.28 -37.60 15.63
C VAL A 231 1.03 -36.79 14.58
N VAL A 232 0.42 -35.73 14.05
CA VAL A 232 1.00 -34.84 13.04
C VAL A 232 1.31 -33.50 13.71
N CYS A 233 2.58 -33.16 13.82
CA CYS A 233 3.05 -31.95 14.50
C CYS A 233 4.29 -31.39 13.83
N GLY A 234 4.56 -30.10 14.04
CA GLY A 234 5.81 -29.45 13.69
C GLY A 234 6.99 -30.26 14.20
N ALA A 235 8.01 -30.46 13.35
CA ALA A 235 9.15 -31.32 13.63
C ALA A 235 9.84 -31.00 14.97
N TRP A 236 9.87 -29.72 15.36
CA TRP A 236 10.40 -29.25 16.64
C TRP A 236 9.72 -29.90 17.87
N HIS A 237 8.41 -30.15 17.82
CA HIS A 237 7.64 -30.72 18.92
C HIS A 237 7.81 -32.23 19.06
N ALA A 238 8.16 -32.92 17.97
CA ALA A 238 8.17 -34.37 17.93
C ALA A 238 8.99 -35.04 19.05
N PRO A 239 10.22 -34.59 19.40
CA PRO A 239 10.99 -35.15 20.52
C PRO A 239 10.25 -35.09 21.87
N ALA A 240 9.55 -33.99 22.14
CA ALA A 240 8.83 -33.77 23.40
C ALA A 240 7.55 -34.60 23.51
N LEU A 241 7.04 -35.12 22.39
CA LEU A 241 5.87 -36.00 22.35
C LEU A 241 6.27 -37.48 22.42
N VAL A 242 7.51 -37.84 22.04
CA VAL A 242 8.05 -39.18 22.24
C VAL A 242 8.39 -39.43 23.71
N ASN A 243 9.06 -38.46 24.35
CA ASN A 243 9.49 -38.55 25.74
C ASN A 243 8.51 -37.83 26.68
N MET A 244 7.47 -38.53 27.13
CA MET A 244 6.41 -37.92 27.95
C MET A 244 6.73 -37.92 29.46
N PRO A 245 6.82 -36.75 30.13
CA PRO A 245 6.90 -36.68 31.59
C PRO A 245 5.60 -37.18 32.28
N PRO A 246 5.56 -37.28 33.62
CA PRO A 246 4.34 -37.58 34.36
C PRO A 246 3.22 -36.57 34.09
N ALA A 247 1.97 -37.03 33.99
CA ALA A 247 0.81 -36.16 33.72
C ALA A 247 0.58 -35.07 34.79
N LYS A 248 1.13 -35.22 36.00
CA LYS A 248 1.05 -34.22 37.08
C LYS A 248 1.77 -32.92 36.70
N ASP A 249 2.90 -33.03 36.01
CA ASP A 249 3.77 -31.90 35.67
C ASP A 249 3.12 -31.06 34.57
N ASP A 250 2.61 -31.72 33.52
CA ASP A 250 1.83 -31.06 32.47
C ASP A 250 0.58 -30.36 33.04
N ASN A 251 -0.14 -31.01 33.95
CA ASN A 251 -1.32 -30.40 34.58
C ASN A 251 -0.98 -29.20 35.47
N ALA A 252 0.22 -29.17 36.07
CA ALA A 252 0.66 -28.03 36.86
C ALA A 252 0.94 -26.81 35.97
N LEU A 253 1.53 -27.03 34.78
CA LEU A 253 1.80 -25.98 33.80
C LEU A 253 0.52 -25.36 33.22
N LEU A 254 -0.51 -26.18 32.96
CA LEU A 254 -1.76 -25.73 32.34
C LEU A 254 -2.76 -25.10 33.32
N LYS A 255 -2.47 -25.13 34.63
CA LYS A 255 -3.40 -24.67 35.66
C LYS A 255 -3.38 -23.15 35.79
N GLY A 256 -4.55 -22.53 35.81
CA GLY A 256 -4.71 -21.10 36.09
C GLY A 256 -4.45 -20.18 34.88
N LEU A 257 -4.38 -20.72 33.66
CA LEU A 257 -4.22 -19.91 32.46
C LEU A 257 -5.46 -18.99 32.23
N PRO A 258 -5.27 -17.71 31.86
CA PRO A 258 -6.37 -16.80 31.56
C PRO A 258 -7.14 -17.30 30.34
N LYS A 259 -8.43 -16.98 30.23
CA LYS A 259 -9.31 -17.46 29.15
C LYS A 259 -10.19 -16.34 28.63
N CYS A 260 -10.36 -16.27 27.30
CA CYS A 260 -11.32 -15.40 26.63
C CYS A 260 -12.28 -16.22 25.74
N LYS A 261 -13.40 -15.63 25.33
CA LYS A 261 -14.31 -16.22 24.33
C LYS A 261 -13.71 -16.02 22.95
N VAL A 262 -13.69 -17.08 22.14
CA VAL A 262 -13.22 -17.06 20.75
C VAL A 262 -14.27 -17.65 19.83
N GLU A 263 -14.29 -17.18 18.58
CA GLU A 263 -15.10 -17.74 17.49
C GLU A 263 -14.17 -18.14 16.33
N THR A 264 -14.63 -19.10 15.51
CA THR A 264 -13.82 -19.70 14.45
C THR A 264 -14.58 -19.78 13.14
N THR A 265 -13.89 -19.49 12.03
CA THR A 265 -14.46 -19.62 10.68
C THR A 265 -13.37 -19.85 9.62
N TRP A 266 -13.76 -20.32 8.44
CA TRP A 266 -12.87 -20.44 7.28
C TRP A 266 -12.90 -19.17 6.43
N VAL A 267 -11.72 -18.69 6.04
CA VAL A 267 -11.57 -17.55 5.13
C VAL A 267 -10.72 -17.91 3.93
N PRO A 268 -11.01 -17.37 2.73
CA PRO A 268 -10.10 -17.46 1.59
C PRO A 268 -8.74 -16.86 1.94
N TRP A 269 -7.67 -17.53 1.53
CA TRP A 269 -6.29 -17.06 1.70
C TRP A 269 -5.62 -16.86 0.35
N THR A 270 -4.38 -16.36 0.34
CA THR A 270 -3.62 -16.11 -0.89
C THR A 270 -2.23 -16.70 -0.82
N HIS A 271 -1.66 -17.02 -1.98
CA HIS A 271 -0.25 -17.41 -2.08
C HIS A 271 0.69 -16.29 -1.61
N GLY A 272 0.42 -15.01 -1.91
CA GLY A 272 1.21 -13.91 -1.37
C GLY A 272 1.31 -13.89 0.15
N ARG A 273 0.19 -14.15 0.83
CA ARG A 273 0.17 -14.25 2.30
C ARG A 273 0.73 -15.56 2.85
N LEU A 274 0.84 -16.61 2.02
CA LEU A 274 1.68 -17.77 2.38
C LEU A 274 3.17 -17.42 2.32
N SER A 275 3.56 -16.56 1.38
CA SER A 275 4.95 -16.19 1.12
C SER A 275 5.54 -15.13 2.02
N MET A 276 4.76 -14.09 2.32
CA MET A 276 5.24 -12.98 3.13
C MET A 276 5.46 -13.40 4.58
N SER A 277 6.67 -13.17 5.09
CA SER A 277 7.02 -13.15 6.53
C SER A 277 6.42 -11.95 7.28
N SER A 278 5.20 -11.52 6.89
CA SER A 278 4.37 -10.70 7.78
C SER A 278 4.04 -11.52 9.03
N GLY A 279 3.75 -10.89 10.17
CA GLY A 279 3.46 -11.58 11.45
C GLY A 279 2.31 -12.61 11.46
N TYR A 280 1.71 -12.91 10.29
CA TYR A 280 0.67 -13.90 10.02
C TYR A 280 0.99 -14.85 8.84
N GLY A 281 2.23 -14.84 8.33
CA GLY A 281 2.67 -15.65 7.19
C GLY A 281 2.99 -17.10 7.55
N ALA A 282 2.83 -18.00 6.58
CA ALA A 282 3.21 -19.41 6.67
C ALA A 282 4.72 -19.67 6.54
N GLY A 283 5.49 -18.65 6.11
CA GLY A 283 6.94 -18.75 5.91
C GLY A 283 7.36 -19.56 4.67
N ILE A 284 6.52 -19.63 3.63
CA ILE A 284 6.83 -20.37 2.39
C ILE A 284 7.36 -19.40 1.33
N GLU A 285 8.64 -19.35 1.02
CA GLU A 285 9.13 -18.37 0.02
C GLU A 285 8.52 -18.55 -1.38
N SER A 286 8.20 -19.78 -1.79
CA SER A 286 7.81 -20.13 -3.17
C SER A 286 6.53 -21.00 -3.29
N PRO A 287 5.36 -20.51 -2.86
CA PRO A 287 4.13 -21.29 -2.83
C PRO A 287 3.65 -21.75 -4.22
N GLY A 288 3.88 -20.96 -5.27
CA GLY A 288 3.56 -21.35 -6.65
C GLY A 288 4.45 -22.48 -7.17
N TRP A 289 5.73 -22.50 -6.78
CA TRP A 289 6.63 -23.61 -7.06
C TRP A 289 6.19 -24.90 -6.34
N TYR A 290 5.83 -24.81 -5.05
CA TYR A 290 5.35 -25.97 -4.29
C TYR A 290 4.02 -26.52 -4.82
N GLN A 291 3.11 -25.64 -5.26
CA GLN A 291 1.90 -26.04 -5.96
C GLN A 291 2.23 -26.81 -7.24
N HIS A 292 3.18 -26.33 -8.05
CA HIS A 292 3.61 -27.03 -9.26
C HIS A 292 4.16 -28.43 -8.93
N LEU A 293 5.02 -28.55 -7.92
CA LEU A 293 5.54 -29.86 -7.50
C LEU A 293 4.44 -30.82 -7.04
N TRP A 294 3.44 -30.33 -6.31
CA TRP A 294 2.27 -31.12 -5.90
C TRP A 294 1.46 -31.62 -7.11
N ASP A 295 1.10 -30.71 -8.02
CA ASP A 295 0.28 -31.02 -9.19
C ASP A 295 0.95 -32.02 -10.15
N GLN A 296 2.29 -31.93 -10.31
CA GLN A 296 3.03 -32.92 -11.09
C GLN A 296 3.09 -34.29 -10.39
N GLY A 297 3.22 -34.28 -9.06
CA GLY A 297 3.16 -35.49 -8.23
C GLY A 297 1.88 -36.28 -8.46
N GLU A 298 0.71 -35.63 -8.38
CA GLU A 298 -0.60 -36.28 -8.58
C GLU A 298 -0.77 -36.83 -10.00
N ARG A 299 -0.41 -36.05 -11.04
CA ARG A 299 -0.51 -36.49 -12.44
C ARG A 299 0.32 -37.73 -12.73
N SER A 300 1.48 -37.84 -12.10
CA SER A 300 2.37 -38.99 -12.25
C SER A 300 1.79 -40.26 -11.61
N GLN A 301 1.07 -40.14 -10.49
CA GLN A 301 0.41 -41.28 -9.82
C GLN A 301 -0.80 -41.79 -10.63
N GLN A 302 -1.56 -40.88 -11.25
CA GLN A 302 -2.74 -41.25 -12.05
C GLN A 302 -2.39 -41.92 -13.40
N ARG A 303 -1.20 -41.65 -13.97
CA ARG A 303 -0.80 -42.16 -15.29
C ARG A 303 -0.19 -43.56 -15.29
N SER A 304 0.23 -44.12 -14.14
CA SER A 304 0.85 -45.45 -14.07
C SER A 304 0.21 -46.37 -13.02
N PRO A 305 -0.81 -47.18 -13.40
CA PRO A 305 -1.32 -48.26 -12.55
C PRO A 305 -0.57 -49.60 -12.70
N GLN A 306 0.38 -49.71 -13.64
CA GLN A 306 1.10 -50.97 -13.92
C GLN A 306 2.51 -50.99 -13.30
N TRP A 307 2.65 -51.92 -12.35
CA TRP A 307 3.81 -52.38 -11.61
C TRP A 307 5.22 -52.22 -12.23
N GLY A 308 6.14 -51.64 -11.45
CA GLY A 308 7.33 -52.40 -11.01
C GLY A 308 8.64 -52.36 -11.81
N GLN A 309 8.87 -51.44 -12.76
CA GLN A 309 10.20 -51.31 -13.38
C GLN A 309 10.73 -49.86 -13.39
N THR A 310 11.86 -49.68 -12.69
CA THR A 310 12.95 -48.71 -12.94
C THR A 310 12.62 -47.47 -13.78
N GLN A 311 11.94 -46.48 -13.20
CA GLN A 311 11.73 -45.15 -13.82
C GLN A 311 11.86 -43.98 -12.82
N SER A 312 12.81 -44.05 -11.88
CA SER A 312 13.08 -42.96 -10.93
C SER A 312 13.65 -41.70 -11.61
N ALA A 313 14.47 -41.85 -12.66
CA ALA A 313 15.07 -40.72 -13.40
C ALA A 313 14.10 -40.04 -14.39
N SER A 314 13.23 -40.82 -15.07
CA SER A 314 12.29 -40.28 -16.07
C SER A 314 11.16 -39.44 -15.44
N LYS A 315 10.83 -39.68 -14.18
CA LYS A 315 9.71 -39.04 -13.47
C LYS A 315 9.98 -37.58 -13.10
N THR A 316 11.25 -37.18 -13.00
CA THR A 316 11.65 -35.85 -12.50
C THR A 316 12.23 -34.93 -13.57
N MET A 317 12.73 -35.47 -14.68
CA MET A 317 12.96 -34.68 -15.90
C MET A 317 11.67 -33.94 -16.33
N ASP A 318 10.51 -34.56 -16.15
CA ASP A 318 9.22 -33.97 -16.50
C ASP A 318 8.86 -32.71 -15.67
N SER A 319 9.27 -32.59 -14.40
CA SER A 319 8.88 -31.45 -13.56
C SER A 319 9.65 -30.17 -13.92
N SER A 320 10.96 -30.28 -14.15
CA SER A 320 11.84 -29.18 -14.58
C SER A 320 11.48 -28.72 -15.99
N ILE A 321 11.21 -29.65 -16.92
CA ILE A 321 10.72 -29.35 -18.27
C ILE A 321 9.38 -28.63 -18.21
N CYS A 322 8.42 -29.13 -17.42
CA CYS A 322 7.12 -28.48 -17.27
C CYS A 322 7.23 -27.07 -16.68
N TRP A 323 8.11 -26.87 -15.69
CA TRP A 323 8.36 -25.55 -15.10
C TRP A 323 8.94 -24.57 -16.13
N MET A 324 10.01 -24.96 -16.82
CA MET A 324 10.63 -24.13 -17.86
C MET A 324 9.66 -23.81 -19.00
N THR A 325 8.77 -24.74 -19.32
CA THR A 325 7.70 -24.51 -20.30
C THR A 325 6.67 -23.49 -19.80
N GLN A 326 6.33 -23.49 -18.51
CA GLN A 326 5.45 -22.46 -17.92
C GLN A 326 6.11 -21.08 -17.92
N VAL A 327 7.39 -21.01 -17.55
CA VAL A 327 8.18 -19.78 -17.61
C VAL A 327 8.22 -19.22 -19.03
N ALA A 328 8.55 -20.04 -20.03
CA ALA A 328 8.57 -19.61 -21.42
C ALA A 328 7.19 -19.13 -21.93
N ARG A 329 6.10 -19.76 -21.48
CA ARG A 329 4.74 -19.30 -21.80
C ARG A 329 4.42 -17.94 -21.18
N LEU A 330 4.85 -17.71 -19.94
CA LEU A 330 4.69 -16.42 -19.27
C LEU A 330 5.45 -15.32 -20.02
N LEU A 331 6.72 -15.57 -20.36
CA LEU A 331 7.56 -14.62 -21.10
C LEU A 331 6.93 -14.28 -22.46
N ARG A 332 6.52 -15.28 -23.24
CA ARG A 332 5.83 -15.06 -24.53
C ARG A 332 4.53 -14.27 -24.41
N LYS A 333 3.80 -14.41 -23.29
CA LYS A 333 2.55 -13.66 -23.05
C LYS A 333 2.81 -12.16 -22.83
N GLN A 334 4.02 -11.81 -22.38
CA GLN A 334 4.47 -10.42 -22.23
C GLN A 334 5.33 -9.97 -23.43
N ASP A 335 5.19 -10.63 -24.57
CA ASP A 335 5.94 -10.36 -25.80
C ASP A 335 7.48 -10.46 -25.64
N LEU A 336 7.96 -11.29 -24.70
CA LEU A 336 9.38 -11.60 -24.51
C LEU A 336 9.78 -12.89 -25.24
N ASP A 337 10.97 -12.87 -25.86
CA ASP A 337 11.51 -13.99 -26.63
C ASP A 337 11.90 -15.19 -25.75
N ALA A 338 11.20 -16.31 -25.92
CA ALA A 338 11.53 -17.57 -25.27
C ALA A 338 11.29 -18.72 -26.24
N SER A 339 12.25 -19.03 -27.13
CA SER A 339 12.09 -20.10 -28.11
C SER A 339 12.08 -21.50 -27.48
N SER A 340 11.59 -22.53 -28.18
CA SER A 340 11.71 -23.92 -27.70
C SER A 340 13.17 -24.36 -27.56
N ALA A 341 14.08 -23.82 -28.37
CA ALA A 341 15.52 -24.07 -28.23
C ALA A 341 16.05 -23.48 -26.92
N ASN A 342 15.63 -22.27 -26.55
CA ASN A 342 16.00 -21.65 -25.27
C ASN A 342 15.50 -22.49 -24.08
N VAL A 343 14.30 -23.07 -24.17
CA VAL A 343 13.77 -23.95 -23.12
C VAL A 343 14.62 -25.21 -22.95
N ILE A 344 15.03 -25.85 -24.06
CA ILE A 344 15.89 -27.06 -24.02
C ILE A 344 17.23 -26.72 -23.38
N GLU A 345 17.86 -25.61 -23.79
CA GLU A 345 19.14 -25.17 -23.23
C GLU A 345 19.02 -24.75 -21.76
N ALA A 346 17.92 -24.10 -21.35
CA ALA A 346 17.67 -23.76 -19.95
C ALA A 346 17.54 -25.01 -19.08
N VAL A 347 16.86 -26.05 -19.54
CA VAL A 347 16.77 -27.33 -18.80
C VAL A 347 18.14 -27.98 -18.69
N ARG A 348 18.90 -28.08 -19.79
CA ARG A 348 20.26 -28.65 -19.78
C ARG A 348 21.20 -27.89 -18.84
N LEU A 349 21.12 -26.56 -18.84
CA LEU A 349 21.91 -25.74 -17.93
C LEU A 349 21.52 -25.98 -16.47
N ALA A 350 20.22 -26.03 -16.16
CA ALA A 350 19.76 -26.32 -14.80
C ALA A 350 20.23 -27.70 -14.31
N GLU A 351 20.16 -28.73 -15.16
CA GLU A 351 20.68 -30.07 -14.85
C GLU A 351 22.20 -30.07 -14.63
N THR A 352 22.94 -29.32 -15.46
CA THR A 352 24.40 -29.19 -15.31
C THR A 352 24.75 -28.47 -14.00
N LEU A 353 24.01 -27.41 -13.64
CA LEU A 353 24.18 -26.71 -12.37
C LEU A 353 23.88 -27.61 -11.17
N ALA A 354 22.84 -28.45 -11.27
CA ALA A 354 22.52 -29.43 -10.23
C ALA A 354 23.67 -30.45 -10.07
N ALA A 355 24.18 -30.99 -11.16
CA ALA A 355 25.30 -31.92 -11.15
C ALA A 355 26.58 -31.29 -10.57
N LEU A 356 26.89 -30.03 -10.93
CA LEU A 356 28.03 -29.30 -10.36
C LEU A 356 27.92 -29.04 -8.86
N ARG A 357 26.70 -29.08 -8.32
CA ARG A 357 26.39 -28.88 -6.89
C ARG A 357 26.18 -30.21 -6.16
N ASP A 358 26.56 -31.33 -6.78
CA ASP A 358 26.33 -32.70 -6.29
C ASP A 358 24.87 -32.96 -5.89
N ARG A 359 23.93 -32.41 -6.67
CA ARG A 359 22.50 -32.59 -6.45
C ARG A 359 21.93 -33.60 -7.43
N PRO A 360 21.02 -34.49 -6.97
CA PRO A 360 20.39 -35.46 -7.85
C PRO A 360 19.45 -34.78 -8.87
N LEU A 361 18.90 -33.60 -8.53
CA LEU A 361 17.88 -32.90 -9.30
C LEU A 361 18.03 -31.36 -9.17
N PRO A 362 17.66 -30.58 -10.20
CA PRO A 362 17.65 -29.12 -10.11
C PRO A 362 16.49 -28.63 -9.23
N GLY A 363 16.80 -27.83 -8.22
CA GLY A 363 15.83 -27.09 -7.43
C GLY A 363 15.47 -25.75 -8.07
N LEU A 364 14.64 -24.97 -7.37
CA LEU A 364 14.26 -23.63 -7.82
C LEU A 364 15.48 -22.69 -8.08
N PRO A 365 16.57 -22.71 -7.28
CA PRO A 365 17.75 -21.87 -7.55
C PRO A 365 18.41 -22.19 -8.90
N GLU A 366 18.65 -23.47 -9.19
CA GLU A 366 19.26 -23.89 -10.46
C GLU A 366 18.36 -23.52 -11.65
N LEU A 367 17.04 -23.68 -11.49
CA LEU A 367 16.06 -23.30 -12.50
C LEU A 367 16.01 -21.77 -12.70
N ASN A 368 16.13 -20.97 -11.64
CA ASN A 368 16.15 -19.51 -11.74
C ASN A 368 17.43 -19.00 -12.39
N GLU A 369 18.59 -19.54 -12.03
CA GLU A 369 19.88 -19.19 -12.66
C GLU A 369 19.88 -19.53 -14.15
N ALA A 370 19.37 -20.72 -14.51
CA ALA A 370 19.26 -21.12 -15.90
C ALA A 370 18.24 -20.26 -16.68
N THR A 371 17.13 -19.90 -16.03
CA THR A 371 16.12 -19.00 -16.61
C THR A 371 16.70 -17.62 -16.87
N GLN A 372 17.35 -17.00 -15.88
CA GLN A 372 17.96 -15.69 -16.05
C GLN A 372 19.01 -15.72 -17.18
N THR A 373 19.85 -16.75 -17.22
CA THR A 373 20.93 -16.87 -18.20
C THR A 373 20.41 -17.08 -19.62
N VAL A 374 19.47 -18.01 -19.82
CA VAL A 374 19.07 -18.48 -21.16
C VAL A 374 17.77 -17.84 -21.64
N LEU A 375 16.78 -17.67 -20.77
CA LEU A 375 15.46 -17.14 -21.13
C LEU A 375 15.38 -15.62 -20.97
N CYS A 376 16.13 -15.03 -20.04
CA CYS A 376 16.16 -13.59 -19.83
C CYS A 376 17.44 -12.92 -20.36
N PHE A 377 18.32 -13.68 -21.03
CA PHE A 377 19.58 -13.18 -21.61
C PHE A 377 20.48 -12.42 -20.61
N GLY A 378 20.46 -12.83 -19.34
CA GLY A 378 21.22 -12.23 -18.24
C GLY A 378 20.49 -11.11 -17.49
N ASP A 379 19.37 -10.60 -18.00
CA ASP A 379 18.63 -9.49 -17.39
C ASP A 379 17.84 -9.97 -16.14
N PRO A 380 18.04 -9.35 -14.96
CA PRO A 380 17.24 -9.67 -13.77
C PRO A 380 15.81 -9.10 -13.81
N LEU A 381 15.48 -8.13 -14.67
CA LEU A 381 14.15 -7.49 -14.65
C LEU A 381 13.00 -8.49 -14.95
N PRO A 382 13.07 -9.35 -15.98
CA PRO A 382 12.01 -10.34 -16.24
C PRO A 382 11.88 -11.38 -15.11
N MET A 383 12.91 -11.56 -14.28
CA MET A 383 12.82 -12.44 -13.11
C MET A 383 11.84 -11.92 -12.06
N GLN A 384 11.64 -10.61 -11.94
CA GLN A 384 10.62 -10.04 -11.03
C GLN A 384 9.21 -10.43 -11.46
N LEU A 385 8.94 -10.42 -12.77
CA LEU A 385 7.67 -10.88 -13.33
C LEU A 385 7.46 -12.38 -13.04
N ILE A 386 8.48 -13.20 -13.28
CA ILE A 386 8.45 -14.65 -13.02
C ILE A 386 8.24 -14.91 -11.52
N HIS A 387 8.92 -14.16 -10.67
CA HIS A 387 8.78 -14.27 -9.23
C HIS A 387 7.33 -14.02 -8.80
N ASN A 388 6.75 -12.89 -9.20
CA ASN A 388 5.39 -12.50 -8.82
C ASN A 388 4.32 -13.44 -9.41
N GLN A 389 4.44 -13.82 -10.69
CA GLN A 389 3.39 -14.57 -11.40
C GLN A 389 3.53 -16.10 -11.34
N LEU A 390 4.71 -16.66 -11.07
CA LEU A 390 4.92 -18.11 -11.02
C LEU A 390 5.49 -18.60 -9.69
N ILE A 391 6.55 -17.97 -9.17
CA ILE A 391 7.20 -18.44 -7.93
C ILE A 391 6.28 -18.24 -6.73
N VAL A 392 5.77 -17.02 -6.55
CA VAL A 392 4.66 -16.75 -5.63
C VAL A 392 3.37 -17.24 -6.26
N GLY A 393 3.09 -16.78 -7.49
CA GLY A 393 1.94 -17.23 -8.25
C GLY A 393 0.62 -16.90 -7.56
N GLU A 394 0.32 -15.60 -7.41
CA GLU A 394 -0.83 -15.12 -6.66
C GLU A 394 -2.13 -15.83 -7.04
N ARG A 395 -2.78 -16.39 -6.02
CA ARG A 395 -4.03 -17.14 -6.16
C ARG A 395 -4.86 -16.99 -4.92
N LEU A 396 -6.13 -16.65 -5.09
CA LEU A 396 -7.12 -16.65 -4.02
C LEU A 396 -7.78 -18.04 -3.92
N GLY A 397 -7.83 -18.61 -2.72
CA GLY A 397 -8.62 -19.81 -2.46
C GLY A 397 -10.13 -19.55 -2.46
N LYS A 398 -10.90 -20.58 -2.14
CA LYS A 398 -12.36 -20.52 -2.10
C LYS A 398 -12.89 -21.29 -0.90
N VAL A 399 -13.82 -20.67 -0.17
CA VAL A 399 -14.60 -21.31 0.89
C VAL A 399 -16.04 -21.55 0.41
N PRO A 400 -16.75 -22.55 0.96
CA PRO A 400 -18.16 -22.80 0.66
C PRO A 400 -19.08 -21.60 1.00
N ASP A 401 -20.17 -21.44 0.25
CA ASP A 401 -21.20 -20.42 0.53
C ASP A 401 -21.90 -20.64 1.90
N GLU A 402 -21.90 -21.89 2.42
CA GLU A 402 -22.47 -22.28 3.73
C GLU A 402 -21.56 -21.99 4.93
N THR A 403 -20.34 -21.50 4.68
CA THR A 403 -19.39 -21.18 5.76
C THR A 403 -20.01 -20.12 6.68
N PRO A 404 -19.93 -20.27 8.02
CA PRO A 404 -20.40 -19.24 8.95
C PRO A 404 -19.74 -17.89 8.65
N MET A 405 -20.56 -16.91 8.29
CA MET A 405 -20.12 -15.58 7.87
C MET A 405 -21.01 -14.53 8.52
N VAL A 406 -20.45 -13.36 8.82
CA VAL A 406 -21.22 -12.21 9.29
C VAL A 406 -22.21 -11.75 8.21
N PRO A 407 -23.41 -11.24 8.57
CA PRO A 407 -24.42 -10.83 7.58
C PRO A 407 -23.88 -9.85 6.52
N LEU A 408 -23.01 -8.92 6.92
CA LEU A 408 -22.37 -7.95 6.03
C LEU A 408 -21.52 -8.63 4.93
N GLN A 409 -20.80 -9.69 5.28
CA GLN A 409 -19.98 -10.46 4.33
C GLN A 409 -20.87 -11.22 3.33
N GLN A 410 -21.98 -11.79 3.79
CA GLN A 410 -22.96 -12.43 2.92
C GLN A 410 -23.58 -11.43 1.94
N ASP A 411 -23.89 -10.22 2.42
CA ASP A 411 -24.41 -9.14 1.57
C ASP A 411 -23.39 -8.73 0.50
N LEU A 412 -22.14 -8.52 0.87
CA LEU A 412 -21.07 -8.19 -0.08
C LEU A 412 -20.92 -9.30 -1.15
N GLN A 413 -20.94 -10.58 -0.77
CA GLN A 413 -20.87 -11.69 -1.74
C GLN A 413 -22.05 -11.69 -2.72
N ARG A 414 -23.27 -11.37 -2.26
CA ARG A 414 -24.43 -11.21 -3.17
C ARG A 414 -24.21 -10.05 -4.15
N GLN A 415 -23.69 -8.92 -3.67
CA GLN A 415 -23.39 -7.77 -4.54
C GLN A 415 -22.26 -8.07 -5.53
N GLN A 416 -21.20 -8.76 -5.12
CA GLN A 416 -20.11 -9.23 -6.00
C GLN A 416 -20.63 -10.11 -7.14
N LYS A 417 -21.49 -11.10 -6.81
CA LYS A 417 -22.14 -11.99 -7.80
C LYS A 417 -23.03 -11.19 -8.75
N ARG A 418 -23.86 -10.26 -8.22
CA ARG A 418 -24.78 -9.41 -9.00
C ARG A 418 -24.06 -8.47 -9.96
N LEU A 419 -23.00 -7.79 -9.50
CA LEU A 419 -22.22 -6.81 -10.25
C LEU A 419 -21.12 -7.44 -11.13
N ARG A 420 -20.98 -8.77 -11.07
CA ARG A 420 -19.93 -9.55 -11.76
C ARG A 420 -18.51 -9.06 -11.39
N MET A 421 -18.32 -8.65 -10.15
CA MET A 421 -17.03 -8.25 -9.60
C MET A 421 -16.47 -9.40 -8.78
N LYS A 422 -15.57 -10.17 -9.40
CA LYS A 422 -14.96 -11.31 -8.72
C LYS A 422 -13.77 -10.82 -7.88
N PRO A 423 -13.69 -11.20 -6.59
CA PRO A 423 -12.48 -10.94 -5.80
C PRO A 423 -11.31 -11.74 -6.38
N ASP A 424 -10.17 -11.07 -6.56
CA ASP A 424 -8.94 -11.66 -7.04
C ASP A 424 -7.75 -11.15 -6.21
N ALA A 425 -6.78 -12.01 -5.96
CA ALA A 425 -5.55 -11.66 -5.25
C ALA A 425 -4.61 -10.83 -6.13
N ALA A 426 -4.65 -11.07 -7.44
CA ALA A 426 -3.91 -10.29 -8.42
C ALA A 426 -4.51 -8.89 -8.59
N GLU A 427 -3.64 -7.91 -8.85
CA GLU A 427 -4.10 -6.56 -9.17
C GLU A 427 -4.80 -6.53 -10.53
N THR A 428 -6.00 -5.96 -10.55
CA THR A 428 -6.80 -5.83 -11.77
C THR A 428 -7.23 -4.39 -11.97
N SER A 429 -7.06 -3.88 -13.20
CA SER A 429 -7.55 -2.55 -13.57
C SER A 429 -9.00 -2.65 -14.02
N LEU A 430 -9.85 -1.76 -13.51
CA LEU A 430 -11.27 -1.67 -13.83
C LEU A 430 -11.61 -0.24 -14.27
N ASP A 431 -11.87 -0.09 -15.57
CA ASP A 431 -12.37 1.15 -16.16
C ASP A 431 -13.91 1.15 -16.15
N LEU A 432 -14.50 2.19 -15.56
CA LEU A 432 -15.95 2.37 -15.42
C LEU A 432 -16.42 3.56 -16.26
N ASP A 433 -17.53 3.38 -16.98
CA ASP A 433 -18.27 4.48 -17.63
C ASP A 433 -19.56 4.74 -16.86
N LEU A 434 -19.62 5.83 -16.09
CA LEU A 434 -20.70 6.14 -15.15
C LEU A 434 -22.08 6.33 -15.81
N ARG A 435 -22.13 6.43 -17.14
CA ARG A 435 -23.40 6.50 -17.90
C ARG A 435 -24.08 5.13 -18.02
N LYS A 436 -23.33 4.05 -17.81
CA LYS A 436 -23.87 2.68 -17.82
C LYS A 436 -24.36 2.32 -16.41
N PRO A 437 -25.63 1.90 -16.24
CA PRO A 437 -26.18 1.60 -14.91
C PRO A 437 -25.35 0.60 -14.10
N LEU A 438 -24.84 -0.45 -14.75
CA LEU A 438 -24.01 -1.46 -14.07
C LEU A 438 -22.68 -0.90 -13.58
N ASP A 439 -22.03 -0.02 -14.36
CA ASP A 439 -20.75 0.59 -13.99
C ASP A 439 -20.93 1.66 -12.91
N LEU A 440 -22.06 2.37 -12.94
CA LEU A 440 -22.46 3.27 -11.86
C LEU A 440 -22.62 2.52 -10.54
N GLU A 441 -23.32 1.37 -10.53
CA GLU A 441 -23.48 0.58 -9.31
C GLU A 441 -22.15 -0.03 -8.82
N ARG A 442 -21.23 -0.37 -9.73
CA ARG A 442 -19.87 -0.81 -9.37
C ARG A 442 -19.08 0.30 -8.67
N SER A 443 -19.13 1.52 -9.22
CA SER A 443 -18.52 2.71 -8.60
C SER A 443 -19.11 2.95 -7.21
N GLN A 444 -20.45 2.95 -7.09
CA GLN A 444 -21.14 3.12 -5.80
C GLN A 444 -20.71 2.08 -4.76
N LEU A 445 -20.61 0.80 -5.13
CA LEU A 445 -20.12 -0.25 -4.22
C LEU A 445 -18.70 0.05 -3.73
N LEU A 446 -17.77 0.38 -4.64
CA LEU A 446 -16.38 0.66 -4.27
C LEU A 446 -16.26 1.87 -3.33
N HIS A 447 -17.05 2.92 -3.57
CA HIS A 447 -17.10 4.08 -2.67
C HIS A 447 -17.70 3.75 -1.30
N ARG A 448 -18.78 2.95 -1.25
CA ARG A 448 -19.37 2.49 0.02
C ARG A 448 -18.38 1.64 0.83
N LEU A 449 -17.64 0.75 0.17
CA LEU A 449 -16.62 -0.07 0.82
C LEU A 449 -15.46 0.79 1.37
N ARG A 450 -15.04 1.84 0.66
CA ARG A 450 -14.03 2.76 1.15
C ARG A 450 -14.48 3.53 2.40
N LEU A 451 -15.75 3.93 2.49
CA LEU A 451 -16.30 4.58 3.68
C LEU A 451 -16.18 3.69 4.94
N ILE A 452 -16.47 2.40 4.82
CA ILE A 452 -16.30 1.44 5.93
C ILE A 452 -14.87 0.89 6.06
N HIS A 453 -13.87 1.63 5.56
CA HIS A 453 -12.45 1.27 5.57
C HIS A 453 -12.11 -0.09 4.95
N LEU A 454 -12.84 -0.51 3.92
CA LEU A 454 -12.53 -1.70 3.13
C LEU A 454 -12.02 -1.28 1.73
N PRO A 455 -10.71 -0.99 1.58
CA PRO A 455 -10.13 -0.46 0.34
C PRO A 455 -9.92 -1.57 -0.70
N TRP A 456 -10.99 -2.23 -1.13
CA TRP A 456 -10.91 -3.25 -2.20
C TRP A 456 -10.51 -2.61 -3.54
N GLY A 457 -10.91 -1.37 -3.79
CA GLY A 457 -10.49 -0.59 -4.95
C GLY A 457 -9.81 0.71 -4.56
N LYS A 458 -8.71 1.03 -5.24
CA LYS A 458 -8.04 2.33 -5.19
C LYS A 458 -8.36 3.12 -6.48
N PRO A 459 -8.87 4.36 -6.40
CA PRO A 459 -9.07 5.17 -7.58
C PRO A 459 -7.72 5.55 -8.19
N GLN A 460 -7.62 5.54 -9.51
CA GLN A 460 -6.44 5.97 -10.25
C GLN A 460 -6.71 7.35 -10.84
N LEU A 461 -5.81 8.31 -10.58
CA LEU A 461 -5.87 9.65 -11.16
C LEU A 461 -5.56 9.54 -12.65
N LEU A 462 -6.60 9.51 -13.48
CA LEU A 462 -6.45 9.66 -14.93
C LEU A 462 -6.01 11.11 -15.20
N GLY A 463 -4.76 11.31 -15.60
CA GLY A 463 -4.28 12.64 -15.99
C GLY A 463 -5.24 13.30 -16.98
N ASN A 464 -5.62 14.57 -16.71
CA ASN A 464 -6.52 15.57 -17.37
C ASN A 464 -7.21 15.32 -18.74
N THR A 465 -7.33 14.08 -19.22
CA THR A 465 -7.58 13.74 -20.63
C THR A 465 -8.83 12.87 -20.82
N LYS A 466 -9.47 12.40 -19.74
CA LYS A 466 -10.73 11.65 -19.80
C LYS A 466 -11.77 12.38 -18.95
N GLY A 467 -12.91 12.73 -19.55
CA GLY A 467 -13.95 13.54 -18.91
C GLY A 467 -14.53 12.95 -17.63
N THR A 468 -15.29 13.76 -16.90
CA THR A 468 -15.89 13.50 -15.56
C THR A 468 -16.79 12.26 -15.45
N PHE A 469 -17.04 11.54 -16.54
CA PHE A 469 -17.87 10.33 -16.61
C PHE A 469 -17.08 9.01 -16.60
N ARG A 470 -15.74 9.07 -16.56
CA ARG A 470 -14.88 7.89 -16.53
C ARG A 470 -14.09 7.81 -15.23
N GLU A 471 -14.12 6.64 -14.62
CA GLU A 471 -13.29 6.31 -13.46
C GLU A 471 -12.40 5.11 -13.79
N SER A 472 -11.16 5.14 -13.33
CA SER A 472 -10.25 4.00 -13.39
C SER A 472 -9.94 3.56 -11.96
N TRP A 473 -10.05 2.26 -11.71
CA TRP A 473 -9.84 1.66 -10.40
C TRP A 473 -8.81 0.55 -10.49
N GLN A 474 -7.96 0.42 -9.47
CA GLN A 474 -7.12 -0.75 -9.27
C GLN A 474 -7.71 -1.57 -8.14
N LEU A 475 -8.13 -2.80 -8.45
CA LEU A 475 -8.74 -3.72 -7.51
C LEU A 475 -7.75 -4.79 -7.08
N GLN A 476 -7.71 -5.05 -5.77
CA GLN A 476 -6.95 -6.15 -5.18
C GLN A 476 -7.67 -6.66 -3.93
N TRP A 477 -8.03 -7.94 -3.90
CA TRP A 477 -8.63 -8.56 -2.73
C TRP A 477 -7.55 -9.02 -1.75
N LYS A 478 -7.70 -8.66 -0.48
CA LYS A 478 -6.77 -9.05 0.59
C LYS A 478 -7.48 -9.87 1.68
N PRO A 479 -6.85 -10.91 2.24
CA PRO A 479 -7.48 -11.72 3.30
C PRO A 479 -7.87 -10.92 4.56
N GLU A 480 -7.15 -9.84 4.88
CA GLU A 480 -7.46 -8.95 6.01
C GLU A 480 -8.85 -8.30 5.89
N PHE A 481 -9.44 -8.24 4.69
CA PHE A 481 -10.81 -7.75 4.52
C PHE A 481 -11.83 -8.62 5.25
N ALA A 482 -11.52 -9.88 5.58
CA ALA A 482 -12.38 -10.71 6.41
C ALA A 482 -12.56 -10.11 7.82
N ILE A 483 -11.48 -9.67 8.48
CA ILE A 483 -11.57 -9.02 9.80
C ILE A 483 -12.28 -7.67 9.67
N ARG A 484 -11.92 -6.86 8.66
CA ARG A 484 -12.57 -5.55 8.45
C ARG A 484 -14.07 -5.68 8.20
N LEU A 485 -14.52 -6.77 7.57
CA LEU A 485 -15.96 -7.06 7.41
C LEU A 485 -16.64 -7.43 8.73
N ILE A 486 -15.95 -8.15 9.63
CA ILE A 486 -16.47 -8.45 10.97
C ILE A 486 -16.61 -7.16 11.78
N GLU A 487 -15.59 -6.31 11.78
CA GLU A 487 -15.61 -4.99 12.43
C GLU A 487 -16.71 -4.09 11.87
N ALA A 488 -16.80 -4.00 10.53
CA ALA A 488 -17.82 -3.20 9.87
C ALA A 488 -19.24 -3.73 10.12
N GLY A 489 -19.38 -5.01 10.47
CA GLY A 489 -20.67 -5.63 10.80
C GLY A 489 -21.37 -4.99 12.00
N VAL A 490 -20.63 -4.32 12.90
CA VAL A 490 -21.22 -3.57 14.02
C VAL A 490 -22.09 -2.41 13.54
N TRP A 491 -21.77 -1.82 12.38
CA TRP A 491 -22.50 -0.69 11.80
C TRP A 491 -23.75 -1.13 11.01
N GLY A 492 -23.83 -2.39 10.59
CA GLY A 492 -25.02 -2.91 9.93
C GLY A 492 -24.81 -4.22 9.17
N ASN A 493 -25.94 -4.82 8.78
CA ASN A 493 -25.98 -6.13 8.12
C ASN A 493 -25.78 -6.07 6.59
N THR A 494 -25.81 -4.88 6.00
CA THR A 494 -25.60 -4.66 4.55
C THR A 494 -24.54 -3.59 4.34
N VAL A 495 -23.89 -3.60 3.17
CA VAL A 495 -22.84 -2.60 2.85
C VAL A 495 -23.41 -1.18 2.89
N GLU A 496 -24.65 -1.01 2.44
CA GLU A 496 -25.35 0.28 2.47
C GLU A 496 -25.67 0.73 3.89
N SER A 497 -26.24 -0.14 4.73
CA SER A 497 -26.55 0.20 6.12
C SER A 497 -25.30 0.49 6.94
N ALA A 498 -24.23 -0.31 6.74
CA ALA A 498 -22.96 -0.13 7.46
C ALA A 498 -22.30 1.20 7.07
N ALA A 499 -22.21 1.51 5.78
CA ALA A 499 -21.68 2.79 5.32
C ALA A 499 -22.53 3.98 5.81
N THR A 500 -23.86 3.82 5.85
CA THR A 500 -24.79 4.83 6.38
C THR A 500 -24.51 5.13 7.85
N ALA A 501 -24.53 4.10 8.71
CA ALA A 501 -24.36 4.26 10.14
C ALA A 501 -22.96 4.78 10.50
N TRP A 502 -21.91 4.27 9.83
CA TRP A 502 -20.54 4.74 10.00
C TRP A 502 -20.40 6.23 9.64
N THR A 503 -20.96 6.66 8.51
CA THR A 503 -20.91 8.06 8.07
C THR A 503 -21.66 8.97 9.05
N CYS A 504 -22.81 8.54 9.56
CA CYS A 504 -23.55 9.28 10.59
C CYS A 504 -22.74 9.45 11.87
N ASP A 505 -22.10 8.40 12.41
CA ASP A 505 -21.26 8.52 13.62
C ASP A 505 -20.04 9.43 13.38
N ARG A 506 -19.34 9.26 12.25
CA ARG A 506 -18.18 10.11 11.90
C ARG A 506 -18.57 11.58 11.78
N SER A 507 -19.73 11.87 11.18
CA SER A 507 -20.24 13.24 11.02
C SER A 507 -20.55 13.95 12.34
N ASN A 508 -20.86 13.21 13.40
CA ASN A 508 -21.13 13.81 14.71
C ASN A 508 -19.86 14.38 15.36
N ARG A 509 -18.68 13.84 14.99
CA ARG A 509 -17.37 14.26 15.50
C ARG A 509 -16.58 15.11 14.51
N ALA A 510 -17.10 15.29 13.30
CA ALA A 510 -16.39 15.93 12.19
C ALA A 510 -16.42 17.46 12.28
N ASN A 511 -15.31 18.09 11.88
CA ASN A 511 -15.24 19.55 11.67
C ASN A 511 -15.79 19.96 10.30
N LEU A 512 -15.85 21.26 10.01
CA LEU A 512 -16.46 21.76 8.77
C LEU A 512 -15.78 21.23 7.47
N PRO A 513 -14.44 21.26 7.33
CA PRO A 513 -13.78 20.62 6.19
C PRO A 513 -14.07 19.12 6.05
N GLU A 514 -13.98 18.36 7.15
CA GLU A 514 -14.27 16.92 7.16
C GLU A 514 -15.72 16.63 6.77
N LEU A 515 -16.68 17.45 7.22
CA LEU A 515 -18.08 17.33 6.82
C LEU A 515 -18.25 17.54 5.32
N THR A 516 -17.57 18.52 4.73
CA THR A 516 -17.63 18.75 3.28
C THR A 516 -17.04 17.60 2.47
N GLU A 517 -15.96 16.99 2.95
CA GLU A 517 -15.37 15.81 2.33
C GLU A 517 -16.31 14.59 2.46
N LEU A 518 -16.90 14.36 3.64
CA LEU A 518 -17.88 13.30 3.86
C LEU A 518 -19.09 13.46 2.95
N ILE A 519 -19.56 14.69 2.72
CA ILE A 519 -20.65 14.96 1.76
C ILE A 519 -20.25 14.52 0.36
N ASP A 520 -19.06 14.89 -0.12
CA ASP A 520 -18.58 14.47 -1.45
C ASP A 520 -18.49 12.94 -1.57
N GLN A 521 -17.89 12.28 -0.57
CA GLN A 521 -17.77 10.82 -0.51
C GLN A 521 -19.15 10.14 -0.48
N THR A 522 -20.09 10.66 0.31
CA THR A 522 -21.48 10.14 0.46
C THR A 522 -22.26 10.27 -0.85
N LEU A 523 -22.05 11.37 -1.58
CA LEU A 523 -22.71 11.60 -2.85
C LEU A 523 -22.25 10.59 -3.92
N VAL A 524 -20.95 10.30 -4.00
CA VAL A 524 -20.44 9.28 -4.93
C VAL A 524 -20.81 7.86 -4.49
N ALA A 525 -20.87 7.62 -3.18
CA ALA A 525 -21.36 6.37 -2.60
C ALA A 525 -22.88 6.15 -2.75
N ASN A 526 -23.64 7.16 -3.19
CA ASN A 526 -25.10 7.14 -3.32
C ASN A 526 -25.81 6.67 -2.03
N LEU A 527 -25.67 7.46 -0.96
CA LEU A 527 -26.30 7.22 0.35
C LEU A 527 -27.31 8.34 0.70
N PRO A 528 -28.50 8.35 0.10
CA PRO A 528 -29.43 9.49 0.21
C PRO A 528 -29.95 9.73 1.63
N SER A 529 -30.08 8.68 2.44
CA SER A 529 -30.56 8.75 3.83
C SER A 529 -29.64 9.55 4.75
N VAL A 530 -28.34 9.61 4.44
CA VAL A 530 -27.32 10.28 5.27
C VAL A 530 -27.23 11.78 4.96
N ILE A 531 -27.57 12.17 3.72
CA ILE A 531 -27.36 13.55 3.23
C ILE A 531 -28.11 14.56 4.11
N ALA A 532 -29.37 14.28 4.48
CA ALA A 532 -30.15 15.17 5.34
C ALA A 532 -29.47 15.39 6.71
N HIS A 533 -28.90 14.34 7.30
CA HIS A 533 -28.14 14.42 8.56
C HIS A 533 -26.86 15.23 8.41
N LEU A 534 -26.09 14.98 7.34
CA LEU A 534 -24.86 15.74 7.02
C LEU A 534 -25.15 17.22 6.80
N MET A 535 -26.25 17.56 6.12
CA MET A 535 -26.65 18.95 5.90
C MET A 535 -27.01 19.65 7.21
N ALA A 536 -27.77 18.99 8.08
CA ALA A 536 -28.10 19.54 9.39
C ALA A 536 -26.85 19.79 10.24
N ARG A 537 -25.90 18.84 10.24
CA ARG A 537 -24.61 19.00 10.92
C ARG A 537 -23.76 20.11 10.30
N LEU A 538 -23.67 20.18 8.97
CA LEU A 538 -22.97 21.23 8.24
C LEU A 538 -23.53 22.61 8.59
N GLN A 539 -24.85 22.77 8.62
CA GLN A 539 -25.50 24.04 8.97
C GLN A 539 -25.22 24.43 10.42
N ALA A 540 -25.28 23.48 11.36
CA ALA A 540 -24.99 23.71 12.77
C ALA A 540 -23.52 24.12 13.00
N GLU A 541 -22.57 23.40 12.38
CA GLU A 541 -21.14 23.72 12.49
C GLU A 541 -20.79 25.02 11.77
N ALA A 542 -21.33 25.23 10.56
CA ALA A 542 -21.14 26.48 9.84
C ALA A 542 -21.64 27.65 10.68
N ALA A 543 -22.76 27.52 11.40
CA ALA A 543 -23.30 28.58 12.27
C ALA A 543 -22.35 29.01 13.39
N ILE A 544 -21.55 28.08 13.93
CA ILE A 544 -20.66 28.30 15.09
C ILE A 544 -19.23 28.63 14.65
N ALA A 545 -18.81 28.19 13.46
CA ALA A 545 -17.46 28.38 12.95
C ALA A 545 -17.12 29.88 12.78
N SER A 546 -16.08 30.32 13.51
CA SER A 546 -15.52 31.68 13.45
C SER A 546 -14.24 31.77 12.62
N ASP A 547 -13.58 30.65 12.35
CA ASP A 547 -12.33 30.60 11.59
C ASP A 547 -12.58 30.71 10.08
N ILE A 548 -12.15 31.83 9.51
CA ILE A 548 -12.32 32.15 8.09
C ILE A 548 -11.62 31.13 7.19
N THR A 549 -10.47 30.59 7.59
CA THR A 549 -9.72 29.64 6.75
C THR A 549 -10.51 28.33 6.56
N HIS A 550 -11.17 27.85 7.62
CA HIS A 550 -12.07 26.71 7.55
C HIS A 550 -13.30 26.98 6.67
N LEU A 551 -13.91 28.17 6.76
CA LEU A 551 -15.04 28.55 5.91
C LEU A 551 -14.62 28.60 4.42
N MET A 552 -13.44 29.16 4.13
CA MET A 552 -12.90 29.24 2.77
C MET A 552 -12.58 27.86 2.19
N ALA A 553 -12.06 26.93 3.01
CA ALA A 553 -11.78 25.56 2.58
C ALA A 553 -13.07 24.76 2.30
N ALA A 554 -14.14 25.02 3.06
CA ALA A 554 -15.43 24.33 2.91
C ALA A 554 -16.25 24.80 1.69
N LEU A 555 -16.02 26.02 1.19
CA LEU A 555 -16.84 26.59 0.12
C LEU A 555 -16.71 25.86 -1.24
N PRO A 556 -15.50 25.59 -1.79
CA PRO A 556 -15.38 24.97 -3.11
C PRO A 556 -16.06 23.60 -3.25
N PRO A 557 -15.91 22.66 -2.28
CA PRO A 557 -16.64 21.39 -2.31
C PRO A 557 -18.17 21.59 -2.37
N LEU A 558 -18.73 22.49 -1.55
CA LEU A 558 -20.18 22.73 -1.53
C LEU A 558 -20.70 23.32 -2.85
N VAL A 559 -19.94 24.22 -3.47
CA VAL A 559 -20.28 24.76 -4.79
C VAL A 559 -20.28 23.67 -5.86
N ASN A 560 -19.31 22.75 -5.81
CA ASN A 560 -19.29 21.60 -6.72
C ASN A 560 -20.53 20.72 -6.52
N VAL A 561 -20.94 20.47 -5.27
CA VAL A 561 -22.16 19.73 -4.97
C VAL A 561 -23.41 20.42 -5.55
N MET A 562 -23.53 21.75 -5.41
CA MET A 562 -24.65 22.50 -6.00
C MET A 562 -24.69 22.36 -7.52
N ARG A 563 -23.54 22.37 -8.19
CA ARG A 563 -23.45 22.29 -9.65
C ARG A 563 -23.81 20.92 -10.20
N TYR A 564 -23.42 19.84 -9.52
CA TYR A 564 -23.65 18.47 -9.96
C TYR A 564 -24.89 17.81 -9.32
N GLY A 565 -25.57 18.50 -8.40
CA GLY A 565 -26.71 18.01 -7.62
C GLY A 565 -27.96 17.63 -8.43
N THR A 566 -28.10 18.12 -9.67
CA THR A 566 -29.22 17.78 -10.56
C THR A 566 -29.16 16.33 -11.09
N VAL A 567 -27.99 15.69 -11.09
CA VAL A 567 -27.85 14.28 -11.51
C VAL A 567 -28.29 13.31 -10.40
N ARG A 568 -28.43 13.77 -9.16
CA ARG A 568 -28.59 12.91 -7.95
C ARG A 568 -29.86 13.19 -7.12
N GLN A 569 -30.85 13.90 -7.67
CA GLN A 569 -32.17 14.16 -7.06
C GLN A 569 -32.10 14.76 -5.62
N PHE A 570 -31.52 15.95 -5.47
CA PHE A 570 -31.44 16.67 -4.19
C PHE A 570 -32.08 18.07 -4.24
N GLU A 571 -32.62 18.53 -3.11
CA GLU A 571 -33.17 19.89 -2.92
C GLU A 571 -32.04 20.92 -2.79
N THR A 572 -31.56 21.44 -3.92
CA THR A 572 -30.46 22.41 -4.03
C THR A 572 -30.64 23.72 -3.23
N GLU A 573 -31.85 24.00 -2.74
CA GLU A 573 -32.19 25.22 -2.01
C GLU A 573 -31.49 25.30 -0.63
N VAL A 574 -31.43 24.18 0.11
CA VAL A 574 -30.83 24.16 1.46
C VAL A 574 -29.33 24.45 1.42
N VAL A 575 -28.62 23.85 0.46
CA VAL A 575 -27.18 24.10 0.26
C VAL A 575 -26.93 25.54 -0.21
N GLY A 576 -27.83 26.10 -1.03
CA GLY A 576 -27.76 27.49 -1.45
C GLY A 576 -27.76 28.47 -0.28
N HIS A 577 -28.60 28.25 0.73
CA HIS A 577 -28.62 29.09 1.94
C HIS A 577 -27.33 29.00 2.76
N VAL A 578 -26.75 27.80 2.90
CA VAL A 578 -25.47 27.62 3.59
C VAL A 578 -24.34 28.30 2.82
N VAL A 579 -24.29 28.14 1.51
CA VAL A 579 -23.27 28.76 0.64
C VAL A 579 -23.34 30.29 0.68
N ASP A 580 -24.52 30.89 0.58
CA ASP A 580 -24.66 32.37 0.68
C ASP A 580 -24.25 32.88 2.07
N GLY A 581 -24.60 32.14 3.13
CA GLY A 581 -24.16 32.42 4.50
C GLY A 581 -22.64 32.35 4.67
N LEU A 582 -21.99 31.32 4.10
CA LEU A 582 -20.54 31.17 4.10
C LEU A 582 -19.86 32.30 3.33
N ILE A 583 -20.32 32.61 2.11
CA ILE A 583 -19.78 33.70 1.29
C ILE A 583 -19.85 35.03 2.04
N THR A 584 -21.00 35.31 2.67
CA THR A 584 -21.19 36.55 3.44
C THR A 584 -20.19 36.64 4.60
N ARG A 585 -19.99 35.57 5.36
CA ARG A 585 -19.06 35.55 6.50
C ARG A 585 -17.59 35.60 6.06
N ILE A 586 -17.23 34.89 5.00
CA ILE A 586 -15.90 34.97 4.39
C ILE A 586 -15.64 36.42 3.97
N CYS A 587 -16.58 37.06 3.26
CA CYS A 587 -16.44 38.45 2.82
C CYS A 587 -16.26 39.43 3.99
N VAL A 588 -16.97 39.22 5.10
CA VAL A 588 -16.87 40.09 6.29
C VAL A 588 -15.58 39.85 7.08
N GLY A 589 -15.18 38.59 7.28
CA GLY A 589 -14.05 38.23 8.14
C GLY A 589 -12.69 38.23 7.46
N LEU A 590 -12.62 38.07 6.14
CA LEU A 590 -11.36 37.96 5.41
C LEU A 590 -10.42 39.17 5.60
N PRO A 591 -10.87 40.45 5.60
CA PRO A 591 -10.00 41.59 5.88
C PRO A 591 -9.31 41.54 7.25
N VAL A 592 -10.03 41.03 8.26
CA VAL A 592 -9.50 40.87 9.63
C VAL A 592 -8.54 39.70 9.69
N ALA A 593 -8.90 38.57 9.06
CA ALA A 593 -8.06 37.37 9.01
C ALA A 593 -6.79 37.55 8.17
N SER A 594 -6.74 38.57 7.31
CA SER A 594 -5.59 38.87 6.44
C SER A 594 -4.60 39.87 7.05
N ALA A 595 -4.86 40.38 8.26
CA ALA A 595 -4.00 41.37 8.90
C ALA A 595 -2.76 40.72 9.54
N SER A 596 -1.58 41.31 9.32
CA SER A 596 -0.33 40.95 10.01
C SER A 596 0.05 39.46 9.92
N LEU A 597 -0.05 38.89 8.71
CA LEU A 597 0.33 37.50 8.45
C LEU A 597 1.84 37.34 8.23
N ASP A 598 2.38 36.21 8.65
CA ASP A 598 3.69 35.72 8.22
C ASP A 598 3.64 35.08 6.82
N ASP A 599 4.81 34.71 6.30
CA ASP A 599 4.96 34.16 4.94
C ASP A 599 4.16 32.84 4.75
N GLU A 600 4.12 31.97 5.76
CA GLU A 600 3.47 30.66 5.68
C GLU A 600 1.93 30.79 5.71
N ALA A 601 1.41 31.60 6.63
CA ALA A 601 -0.01 31.91 6.72
C ALA A 601 -0.50 32.66 5.48
N ALA A 602 0.31 33.58 4.94
CA ALA A 602 0.01 34.28 3.69
C ALA A 602 -0.03 33.31 2.49
N ALA A 603 0.89 32.35 2.40
CA ALA A 603 0.87 31.32 1.36
C ALA A 603 -0.36 30.40 1.48
N ASN A 604 -0.76 30.04 2.69
CA ASN A 604 -1.98 29.25 2.90
C ASN A 604 -3.23 30.03 2.47
N LEU A 605 -3.37 31.28 2.92
CA LEU A 605 -4.51 32.12 2.57
C LEU A 605 -4.55 32.45 1.07
N TYR A 606 -3.39 32.61 0.42
CA TYR A 606 -3.29 32.75 -1.02
C TYR A 606 -3.94 31.58 -1.78
N ARG A 607 -3.69 30.34 -1.37
CA ARG A 607 -4.33 29.15 -1.96
C ARG A 607 -5.85 29.16 -1.76
N LEU A 608 -6.30 29.53 -0.56
CA LEU A 608 -7.72 29.62 -0.23
C LEU A 608 -8.44 30.72 -1.03
N ILE A 609 -7.84 31.90 -1.21
CA ILE A 609 -8.41 32.99 -2.03
C ILE A 609 -8.62 32.52 -3.48
N ILE A 610 -7.67 31.77 -4.04
CA ILE A 610 -7.79 31.23 -5.40
C ILE A 610 -8.92 30.21 -5.48
N ALA A 611 -9.01 29.30 -4.50
CA ALA A 611 -10.06 28.29 -4.47
C ALA A 611 -11.46 28.93 -4.35
N VAL A 612 -11.60 29.95 -3.49
CA VAL A 612 -12.85 30.72 -3.32
C VAL A 612 -13.20 31.51 -4.57
N GLN A 613 -12.23 32.19 -5.21
CA GLN A 613 -12.45 32.87 -6.49
C GLN A 613 -12.98 31.90 -7.56
N GLY A 614 -12.38 30.72 -7.65
CA GLY A 614 -12.84 29.67 -8.56
C GLY A 614 -14.27 29.24 -8.26
N ALA A 615 -14.58 28.97 -6.99
CA ALA A 615 -15.91 28.55 -6.53
C ALA A 615 -16.98 29.63 -6.82
N ILE A 616 -16.71 30.90 -6.52
CA ILE A 616 -17.65 32.01 -6.78
C ILE A 616 -17.87 32.18 -8.29
N GLY A 617 -16.82 32.06 -9.10
CA GLY A 617 -16.94 32.08 -10.56
C GLY A 617 -17.82 30.95 -11.11
N LEU A 618 -17.81 29.78 -10.47
CA LEU A 618 -18.67 28.65 -10.85
C LEU A 618 -20.15 28.83 -10.49
N LEU A 619 -20.47 29.60 -9.44
CA LEU A 619 -21.85 29.84 -9.01
C LEU A 619 -22.64 30.72 -9.98
N GLN A 620 -21.96 31.55 -10.78
CA GLN A 620 -22.58 32.52 -11.71
C GLN A 620 -23.63 33.44 -11.06
N GLN A 621 -23.49 33.74 -9.76
CA GLN A 621 -24.37 34.66 -9.04
C GLN A 621 -23.76 36.08 -9.00
N PRO A 622 -24.39 37.09 -9.64
CA PRO A 622 -23.80 38.43 -9.75
C PRO A 622 -23.57 39.08 -8.38
N ASN A 623 -24.51 38.94 -7.45
CA ASN A 623 -24.43 39.53 -6.12
C ASN A 623 -23.26 38.97 -5.29
N ALA A 624 -23.01 37.66 -5.38
CA ALA A 624 -21.90 37.02 -4.67
C ALA A 624 -20.54 37.44 -5.26
N LEU A 625 -20.47 37.52 -6.59
CA LEU A 625 -19.27 37.99 -7.29
C LEU A 625 -18.95 39.45 -6.95
N GLU A 626 -19.95 40.33 -6.92
CA GLU A 626 -19.77 41.75 -6.58
C GLU A 626 -19.27 41.92 -5.13
N ARG A 627 -19.89 41.23 -4.16
CA ARG A 627 -19.44 41.25 -2.76
C ARG A 627 -17.99 40.79 -2.61
N TRP A 628 -17.62 39.72 -3.31
CA TRP A 628 -16.26 39.19 -3.30
C TRP A 628 -15.26 40.17 -3.92
N GLN A 629 -15.59 40.76 -5.07
CA GLN A 629 -14.75 41.79 -5.71
C GLN A 629 -14.57 43.02 -4.82
N GLN A 630 -15.61 43.47 -4.11
CA GLN A 630 -15.50 44.58 -3.15
C GLN A 630 -14.53 44.26 -2.00
N VAL A 631 -14.52 43.02 -1.52
CA VAL A 631 -13.58 42.59 -0.47
C VAL A 631 -12.16 42.49 -1.00
N LEU A 632 -11.95 41.91 -2.18
CA LEU A 632 -10.64 41.89 -2.83
C LEU A 632 -10.10 43.31 -3.05
N ALA A 633 -10.96 44.28 -3.40
CA ALA A 633 -10.55 45.67 -3.57
C ALA A 633 -10.12 46.29 -2.23
N LYS A 634 -10.86 46.02 -1.15
CA LYS A 634 -10.46 46.44 0.21
C LYS A 634 -9.12 45.84 0.63
N LEU A 635 -8.88 44.57 0.35
CA LEU A 635 -7.60 43.90 0.64
C LEU A 635 -6.46 44.51 -0.19
N ALA A 636 -6.67 44.72 -1.48
CA ALA A 636 -5.65 45.30 -2.36
C ALA A 636 -5.19 46.69 -1.91
N ASP A 637 -6.06 47.45 -1.22
CA ASP A 637 -5.79 48.79 -0.70
C ASP A 637 -5.50 48.80 0.83
N GLN A 638 -5.46 47.65 1.50
CA GLN A 638 -5.24 47.55 2.95
C GLN A 638 -3.76 47.78 3.31
N GLN A 639 -3.52 48.72 4.22
CA GLN A 639 -2.18 48.97 4.76
C GLN A 639 -1.74 47.81 5.66
N GLY A 640 -0.51 47.34 5.48
CA GLY A 640 0.07 46.23 6.27
C GLY A 640 -0.40 44.83 5.85
N LEU A 641 -1.08 44.69 4.71
CA LEU A 641 -1.36 43.38 4.11
C LEU A 641 -0.05 42.75 3.58
N HIS A 642 0.09 41.43 3.68
CA HIS A 642 1.23 40.73 3.09
C HIS A 642 1.30 40.93 1.56
N GLY A 643 2.48 41.20 1.01
CA GLY A 643 2.67 41.54 -0.41
C GLY A 643 2.05 40.52 -1.36
N LEU A 644 2.25 39.22 -1.09
CA LEU A 644 1.69 38.11 -1.88
C LEU A 644 0.17 38.21 -2.08
N LEU A 645 -0.58 38.55 -1.04
CA LEU A 645 -2.03 38.64 -1.08
C LEU A 645 -2.48 39.91 -1.82
N ALA A 646 -1.82 41.04 -1.56
CA ALA A 646 -2.11 42.31 -2.22
C ALA A 646 -1.92 42.21 -3.74
N GLY A 647 -0.80 41.64 -4.18
CA GLY A 647 -0.51 41.39 -5.59
C GLY A 647 -1.54 40.47 -6.23
N ARG A 648 -1.92 39.39 -5.56
CA ARG A 648 -2.92 38.45 -6.08
C ARG A 648 -4.32 39.07 -6.19
N CYS A 649 -4.77 39.82 -5.18
CA CYS A 649 -6.06 40.50 -5.21
C CYS A 649 -6.12 41.52 -6.36
N CYS A 650 -5.06 42.31 -6.54
CA CYS A 650 -4.94 43.25 -7.66
C CYS A 650 -5.02 42.54 -9.02
N ARG A 651 -4.36 41.38 -9.16
CA ARG A 651 -4.40 40.57 -10.38
C ARG A 651 -5.81 40.05 -10.68
N LEU A 652 -6.50 39.50 -9.69
CA LEU A 652 -7.86 38.96 -9.85
C LEU A 652 -8.85 40.05 -10.26
N LEU A 653 -8.74 41.26 -9.71
CA LEU A 653 -9.60 42.40 -10.06
C LEU A 653 -9.31 42.95 -11.46
N PHE A 654 -8.04 42.92 -11.90
CA PHE A 654 -7.68 43.27 -13.26
C PHE A 654 -8.24 42.27 -14.29
N GLU A 655 -8.10 40.97 -14.02
CA GLU A 655 -8.67 39.92 -14.89
C GLU A 655 -10.20 39.98 -14.96
N ALA A 656 -10.84 40.39 -13.86
CA ALA A 656 -12.29 40.61 -13.81
C ALA A 656 -12.74 41.92 -14.48
N GLY A 657 -11.82 42.77 -14.95
CA GLY A 657 -12.10 44.08 -15.55
C GLY A 657 -12.58 45.14 -14.57
N VAL A 658 -12.46 44.90 -13.26
CA VAL A 658 -12.83 45.85 -12.20
C VAL A 658 -11.76 46.95 -12.07
N PHE A 659 -10.49 46.55 -12.12
CA PHE A 659 -9.37 47.50 -12.22
C PHE A 659 -8.97 47.66 -13.69
N GLN A 660 -8.85 48.91 -14.12
CA GLN A 660 -8.31 49.25 -15.44
C GLN A 660 -6.78 49.20 -15.42
N ALA A 661 -6.17 49.16 -16.61
CA ALA A 661 -4.70 49.08 -16.73
C ALA A 661 -3.98 50.22 -16.00
N GLU A 662 -4.53 51.43 -15.99
CA GLU A 662 -3.98 52.59 -15.28
C GLU A 662 -4.06 52.44 -13.76
N ASP A 663 -5.18 51.91 -13.24
CA ASP A 663 -5.37 51.65 -11.81
C ASP A 663 -4.44 50.56 -11.29
N THR A 664 -4.26 49.51 -12.08
CA THR A 664 -3.33 48.42 -11.77
C THR A 664 -1.89 48.91 -11.84
N ALA A 665 -1.53 49.72 -12.85
CA ALA A 665 -0.20 50.33 -12.98
C ALA A 665 0.10 51.25 -11.78
N ARG A 666 -0.88 52.04 -11.33
CA ARG A 666 -0.72 52.88 -10.12
C ARG A 666 -0.44 52.06 -8.87
N ARG A 667 -1.16 50.96 -8.65
CA ARG A 667 -0.96 50.06 -7.49
C ARG A 667 0.36 49.30 -7.56
N LEU A 668 0.73 48.83 -8.76
CA LEU A 668 2.03 48.24 -9.03
C LEU A 668 3.15 49.25 -8.71
N GLY A 669 3.05 50.49 -9.20
CA GLY A 669 4.04 51.54 -8.93
C GLY A 669 4.15 51.92 -7.45
N LEU A 670 3.04 51.93 -6.70
CA LEU A 670 3.05 52.16 -5.25
C LEU A 670 3.71 51.01 -4.48
N ALA A 671 3.38 49.75 -4.83
CA ALA A 671 3.97 48.57 -4.20
C ALA A 671 5.48 48.47 -4.47
N LEU A 672 5.91 48.92 -5.65
CA LEU A 672 7.30 48.93 -6.11
C LEU A 672 8.04 50.23 -5.78
N SER A 673 7.48 51.11 -4.96
CA SER A 673 8.15 52.37 -4.60
C SER A 673 9.43 52.14 -3.79
N THR A 674 10.38 53.07 -3.86
CA THR A 674 11.63 53.03 -3.07
C THR A 674 11.41 53.09 -1.56
N ALA A 675 10.21 53.49 -1.12
CA ALA A 675 9.83 53.57 0.29
C ALA A 675 9.31 52.23 0.86
N THR A 676 9.05 51.25 0.00
CA THR A 676 8.54 49.92 0.38
C THR A 676 9.70 48.97 0.67
N GLU A 677 9.54 48.09 1.67
CA GLU A 677 10.54 47.07 1.97
C GLU A 677 10.75 46.11 0.77
N PRO A 678 12.01 45.81 0.36
CA PRO A 678 12.29 44.99 -0.81
C PRO A 678 11.64 43.60 -0.79
N ALA A 679 11.56 42.96 0.37
CA ALA A 679 10.92 41.66 0.54
C ALA A 679 9.40 41.74 0.28
N HIS A 680 8.73 42.80 0.76
CA HIS A 680 7.31 43.02 0.49
C HIS A 680 7.04 43.24 -1.00
N ALA A 681 7.86 44.07 -1.68
CA ALA A 681 7.75 44.32 -3.11
C ALA A 681 7.92 43.03 -3.94
N ALA A 682 8.88 42.18 -3.56
CA ALA A 682 9.13 40.90 -4.20
C ALA A 682 7.94 39.94 -4.07
N HIS A 683 7.39 39.78 -2.86
CA HIS A 683 6.18 38.98 -2.63
C HIS A 683 4.97 39.53 -3.38
N TRP A 684 4.83 40.84 -3.50
CA TRP A 684 3.77 41.46 -4.28
C TRP A 684 3.84 41.09 -5.76
N ILE A 685 5.04 41.16 -6.36
CA ILE A 685 5.28 40.74 -7.74
C ILE A 685 4.94 39.26 -7.91
N GLU A 686 5.38 38.41 -6.97
CA GLU A 686 5.08 36.99 -7.00
C GLU A 686 3.57 36.73 -7.05
N GLY A 687 2.79 37.36 -6.18
CA GLY A 687 1.33 37.20 -6.14
C GLY A 687 0.62 37.72 -7.40
N PHE A 688 1.10 38.83 -7.97
CA PHE A 688 0.52 39.45 -9.16
C PHE A 688 0.83 38.68 -10.46
N LEU A 689 2.04 38.13 -10.55
CA LEU A 689 2.54 37.43 -11.74
C LEU A 689 2.33 35.91 -11.69
N ALA A 690 1.90 35.35 -10.57
CA ALA A 690 1.63 33.92 -10.46
C ALA A 690 0.62 33.41 -11.52
N GLY A 691 0.99 32.33 -12.21
CA GLY A 691 0.15 31.62 -13.18
C GLY A 691 0.61 31.79 -14.64
N SER A 692 0.59 33.01 -15.18
CA SER A 692 1.04 33.27 -16.56
C SER A 692 1.65 34.66 -16.74
N GLY A 693 2.78 34.68 -17.44
CA GLY A 693 3.53 35.87 -17.82
C GLY A 693 2.96 36.61 -19.03
N LEU A 694 1.98 36.04 -19.76
CA LEU A 694 1.39 36.66 -20.94
C LEU A 694 0.79 38.05 -20.67
N LEU A 695 0.31 38.30 -19.45
CA LEU A 695 -0.21 39.61 -19.06
C LEU A 695 0.81 40.74 -19.28
N LEU A 696 2.08 40.49 -18.96
CA LEU A 696 3.16 41.47 -19.15
C LEU A 696 3.48 41.68 -20.63
N LEU A 697 3.36 40.63 -21.44
CA LEU A 697 3.57 40.72 -22.88
C LEU A 697 2.47 41.52 -23.59
N HIS A 698 1.22 41.40 -23.14
CA HIS A 698 0.08 42.08 -23.75
C HIS A 698 -0.19 43.50 -23.21
N ASN A 699 0.35 43.87 -22.04
CA ASN A 699 0.11 45.18 -21.43
C ASN A 699 1.41 46.00 -21.34
N PRO A 700 1.68 46.94 -22.28
CA PRO A 700 2.92 47.70 -22.30
C PRO A 700 3.12 48.59 -21.08
N THR A 701 2.05 49.14 -20.51
CA THR A 701 2.12 49.98 -19.30
C THR A 701 2.61 49.19 -18.09
N LEU A 702 2.13 47.95 -17.90
CA LEU A 702 2.56 47.10 -16.77
C LEU A 702 4.00 46.59 -16.95
N TRP A 703 4.39 46.33 -18.20
CA TRP A 703 5.78 46.03 -18.55
C TRP A 703 6.71 47.18 -18.17
N GLN A 704 6.38 48.41 -18.57
CA GLN A 704 7.20 49.60 -18.28
C GLN A 704 7.38 49.84 -16.79
N VAL A 705 6.30 49.74 -15.99
CA VAL A 705 6.41 49.94 -14.53
C VAL A 705 7.34 48.91 -13.88
N LEU A 706 7.31 47.66 -14.34
CA LEU A 706 8.21 46.61 -13.83
C LEU A 706 9.66 46.85 -14.28
N ASP A 707 9.87 47.23 -15.55
CA ASP A 707 11.19 47.52 -16.11
C ASP A 707 11.85 48.73 -15.42
N ASP A 708 11.11 49.82 -15.26
CA ASP A 708 11.55 51.03 -14.56
C ASP A 708 11.92 50.75 -13.11
N TRP A 709 11.14 49.92 -12.42
CA TRP A 709 11.45 49.52 -11.05
C TRP A 709 12.76 48.73 -10.98
N VAL A 710 12.94 47.70 -11.84
CA VAL A 710 14.18 46.91 -11.87
C VAL A 710 15.38 47.81 -12.17
N MET A 711 15.25 48.78 -13.07
CA MET A 711 16.32 49.74 -13.39
C MET A 711 16.67 50.70 -12.24
N GLN A 712 15.74 50.95 -11.31
CA GLN A 712 15.92 51.87 -10.18
C GLN A 712 16.43 51.18 -8.90
N LEU A 713 16.50 49.84 -8.88
CA LEU A 713 17.02 49.10 -7.73
C LEU A 713 18.52 49.33 -7.53
N SER A 714 18.93 49.55 -6.27
CA SER A 714 20.35 49.55 -5.90
C SER A 714 20.97 48.14 -6.04
N GLY A 715 22.29 48.04 -6.18
CA GLY A 715 22.97 46.73 -6.33
C GLY A 715 22.70 45.75 -5.19
N ASP A 716 22.67 46.23 -3.95
CA ASP A 716 22.39 45.41 -2.76
C ASP A 716 20.92 44.97 -2.71
N THR A 717 19.99 45.88 -3.04
CA THR A 717 18.56 45.58 -3.09
C THR A 717 18.22 44.60 -4.21
N PHE A 718 18.84 44.78 -5.38
CA PHE A 718 18.69 43.87 -6.52
C PHE A 718 19.15 42.46 -6.15
N THR A 719 20.32 42.34 -5.51
CA THR A 719 20.86 41.04 -5.07
C THR A 719 19.93 40.34 -4.06
N ALA A 720 19.32 41.10 -3.15
CA ALA A 720 18.37 40.56 -2.16
C ALA A 720 17.05 40.07 -2.79
N VAL A 721 16.56 40.74 -3.83
CA VAL A 721 15.25 40.44 -4.47
C VAL A 721 15.36 39.44 -5.64
N LEU A 722 16.57 39.29 -6.21
CA LEU A 722 16.83 38.42 -7.37
C LEU A 722 16.37 36.95 -7.18
N PRO A 723 16.57 36.27 -6.03
CA PRO A 723 16.10 34.90 -5.85
C PRO A 723 14.58 34.75 -5.98
N LEU A 724 13.82 35.71 -5.43
CA LEU A 724 12.35 35.72 -5.47
C LEU A 724 11.84 35.98 -6.89
N LEU A 725 12.41 36.97 -7.59
CA LEU A 725 12.09 37.21 -9.00
C LEU A 725 12.40 35.96 -9.84
N ARG A 726 13.57 35.35 -9.64
CA ARG A 726 13.94 34.13 -10.38
C ARG A 726 12.94 32.99 -10.12
N ARG A 727 12.46 32.81 -8.89
CA ARG A 727 11.40 31.84 -8.54
C ARG A 727 10.13 32.14 -9.33
N THR A 728 9.62 33.38 -9.29
CA THR A 728 8.39 33.77 -10.00
C THR A 728 8.51 33.53 -11.50
N PHE A 729 9.56 34.04 -12.15
CA PHE A 729 9.74 33.90 -13.60
C PHE A 729 10.03 32.44 -14.03
N SER A 730 10.57 31.59 -13.15
CA SER A 730 10.81 30.18 -13.46
C SER A 730 9.53 29.36 -13.66
N THR A 731 8.41 29.82 -13.12
CA THR A 731 7.09 29.18 -13.29
C THR A 731 6.50 29.38 -14.69
N PHE A 732 7.03 30.33 -15.47
CA PHE A 732 6.57 30.59 -16.83
C PHE A 732 7.12 29.58 -17.83
N SER A 733 6.35 29.35 -18.89
CA SER A 733 6.77 28.48 -19.99
C SER A 733 8.06 28.99 -20.65
N ALA A 734 8.81 28.09 -21.29
CA ALA A 734 10.04 28.45 -22.00
C ALA A 734 9.78 29.48 -23.13
N SER A 735 8.60 29.45 -23.75
CA SER A 735 8.20 30.38 -24.80
C SER A 735 7.95 31.79 -24.24
N GLU A 736 7.19 31.92 -23.15
CA GLU A 736 6.91 33.20 -22.50
C GLU A 736 8.22 33.89 -22.06
N ARG A 737 9.14 33.14 -21.43
CA ARG A 737 10.45 33.66 -20.99
C ARG A 737 11.30 34.16 -22.16
N ARG A 738 11.29 33.44 -23.30
CA ARG A 738 12.02 33.86 -24.50
C ARG A 738 11.47 35.17 -25.05
N GLN A 739 10.15 35.29 -25.19
CA GLN A 739 9.50 36.51 -25.71
C GLN A 739 9.76 37.71 -24.79
N MET A 740 9.74 37.52 -23.47
CA MET A 740 10.12 38.56 -22.52
C MET A 740 11.58 38.98 -22.69
N GLY A 741 12.50 38.02 -22.83
CA GLY A 741 13.92 38.32 -23.08
C GLY A 741 14.18 39.04 -24.40
N GLU A 742 13.48 38.67 -25.46
CA GLU A 742 13.53 39.37 -26.76
C GLU A 742 13.03 40.82 -26.65
N ARG A 743 11.97 41.05 -25.87
CA ARG A 743 11.44 42.39 -25.62
C ARG A 743 12.41 43.27 -24.86
N VAL A 744 13.02 42.76 -23.78
CA VAL A 744 14.08 43.48 -23.04
C VAL A 744 15.25 43.85 -23.97
N ARG A 745 15.65 42.93 -24.86
CA ARG A 745 16.74 43.20 -25.82
C ARG A 745 16.38 44.33 -26.79
N GLN A 746 15.17 44.33 -27.33
CA GLN A 746 14.70 45.37 -28.26
C GLN A 746 14.58 46.74 -27.58
N ASP A 747 14.10 46.78 -26.34
CA ASP A 747 13.97 48.03 -25.56
C ASP A 747 15.35 48.57 -25.12
N GLY A 748 16.30 47.67 -24.77
CA GLY A 748 17.69 48.02 -24.49
C GLY A 748 18.46 48.58 -25.69
N GLU A 749 18.27 48.01 -26.89
CA GLU A 749 18.84 48.52 -28.14
C GLU A 749 18.32 49.93 -28.48
N ARG A 750 17.05 50.23 -28.18
CA ARG A 750 16.45 51.57 -28.31
C ARG A 750 16.97 52.56 -27.26
N GLY A 751 17.16 52.13 -26.01
CA GLY A 751 17.72 52.96 -24.93
C GLY A 751 19.19 53.33 -25.14
N MET A 752 19.99 52.40 -25.68
CA MET A 752 21.40 52.65 -26.05
C MET A 752 21.52 53.60 -27.25
N ALA A 753 20.63 53.49 -28.24
CA ALA A 753 20.59 54.43 -29.36
C ALA A 753 20.26 55.88 -28.91
N ASN A 754 19.43 56.04 -27.87
CA ASN A 754 19.05 57.36 -27.34
C ASN A 754 20.12 57.97 -26.39
N ARG A 755 20.89 57.14 -25.67
CA ARG A 755 22.04 57.62 -24.84
C ARG A 755 23.28 57.97 -25.67
N ALA A 756 23.42 57.46 -26.89
CA ALA A 756 24.54 57.75 -27.76
C ALA A 756 24.59 59.23 -28.24
N TRP A 757 23.55 60.04 -27.97
CA TRP A 757 23.45 61.44 -28.41
C TRP A 757 23.60 62.47 -27.28
N SER A 758 24.07 62.06 -26.09
CA SER A 758 24.57 62.99 -25.06
C SER A 758 26.09 62.83 -24.96
N SER A 759 26.83 63.85 -25.42
CA SER A 759 28.29 63.89 -25.57
C SER A 759 29.08 63.32 -24.36
N PRO A 760 30.19 62.57 -24.59
CA PRO A 760 31.14 62.23 -23.54
C PRO A 760 31.87 63.50 -23.07
N GLY A 761 32.09 63.62 -21.76
CA GLY A 761 32.75 64.76 -21.12
C GLY A 761 34.10 65.14 -21.73
N GLU A 762 34.39 66.44 -21.65
CA GLU A 762 35.60 67.11 -22.12
C GLU A 762 36.89 66.34 -21.77
N TRP A 763 37.62 65.91 -22.80
CA TRP A 763 38.98 65.39 -22.66
C TRP A 763 39.96 66.56 -22.50
N ASP A 764 40.72 66.56 -21.40
CA ASP A 764 41.84 67.48 -21.21
C ASP A 764 43.07 66.96 -21.98
N SER A 765 43.20 67.45 -23.21
CA SER A 765 44.28 67.14 -24.15
C SER A 765 45.67 67.46 -23.59
N HIS A 766 45.79 68.51 -22.77
CA HIS A 766 47.07 68.93 -22.20
C HIS A 766 47.57 67.96 -21.12
N ARG A 767 46.66 67.35 -20.34
CA ARG A 767 47.01 66.27 -19.41
C ARG A 767 47.35 64.97 -20.10
N ALA A 768 46.68 64.66 -21.21
CA ALA A 768 46.96 63.45 -21.99
C ALA A 768 48.36 63.52 -22.65
N GLU A 769 48.74 64.68 -23.18
CA GLU A 769 50.06 64.88 -23.79
C GLU A 769 51.22 64.76 -22.79
N ALA A 770 51.03 65.17 -21.54
CA ALA A 770 52.06 65.12 -20.51
C ALA A 770 52.56 63.70 -20.17
N VAL A 771 51.75 62.67 -20.45
CA VAL A 771 52.07 61.26 -20.13
C VAL A 771 52.69 60.53 -21.33
N LEU A 772 52.55 61.06 -22.55
CA LEU A 772 53.07 60.45 -23.77
C LEU A 772 54.59 60.20 -23.73
N PRO A 773 55.45 61.10 -23.21
CA PRO A 773 56.89 60.86 -23.09
C PRO A 773 57.25 59.64 -22.25
N LEU A 774 56.53 59.43 -21.14
CA LEU A 774 56.76 58.30 -20.25
C LEU A 774 56.28 56.99 -20.90
N ILE A 775 55.14 57.03 -21.58
CA ILE A 775 54.59 55.86 -22.30
C ILE A 775 55.50 55.48 -23.47
N ALA A 776 56.04 56.45 -24.20
CA ALA A 776 56.99 56.21 -25.29
C ALA A 776 58.29 55.56 -24.78
N GLN A 777 58.81 56.01 -23.62
CA GLN A 777 59.93 55.37 -22.94
C GLN A 777 59.61 53.92 -22.50
N LEU A 778 58.44 53.68 -21.93
CA LEU A 778 58.02 52.35 -21.48
C LEU A 778 57.80 51.37 -22.64
N LEU A 779 57.35 51.87 -23.80
CA LEU A 779 57.08 51.08 -24.99
C LEU A 779 58.29 50.98 -25.93
N GLY A 780 59.40 51.65 -25.63
CA GLY A 780 60.62 51.60 -26.43
C GLY A 780 60.50 52.25 -27.81
N VAL A 781 59.59 53.22 -27.96
CA VAL A 781 59.34 53.94 -29.21
C VAL A 781 59.82 55.38 -29.07
N ALA A 782 60.59 55.90 -30.03
CA ALA A 782 60.94 57.32 -30.05
C ALA A 782 59.70 58.16 -30.42
N LEU A 783 59.42 59.20 -29.64
CA LEU A 783 58.37 60.19 -29.95
C LEU A 783 58.74 61.09 -31.11
#